data_AF-A0A839JL58-F1
#
_entry.id   AF-A0A839JL58-F1
#
_cell.length_a   1.000
_cell.length_b   1.000
_cell.length_c   1.000
_cell.angle_alpha   90.00
_cell.angle_beta   90.00
_cell.angle_gamma   90.00
#
_symmetry.space_group_name_H-M   'P 1'
#
loop_
_entity.id
_entity.type
_entity.pdbx_description
1 polymer ?
#
loop_
_entity_poly.entity_id
_entity_poly.type
_entity_poly.pdbx_seq_one_letter_code
_entity_poly.pdbx_strand_id
1 'polypeptide(L)'
;MNRHNSHQQPEATANDANADQWQVDLPEQGASKVGNYGNASDVNGGKNANDTNRTSDQGETVEVRVSKGDRDEPSNDEPGQVEQGSQAGQTVQTDTEAQYGIVDPEERTGRAVRTGAEAQPKKRGIIELLGSSPLGVMAQTALDSVRHSVHEIQVDRQIKLIDKTAQDRSTEEQERCSQLNRLVDEGRVKLQDGRVLKEYLSRVSYLDKDGSNTNFINKLIQENKVDLSRPDVREAYLKVALSTELNSERLGVQEAINTGKLDLSNEEIADQFLGAMSQSVAFNTSMLKESSISPERIVNNDHIQEIAVEQMVSVADRVHNGKDAKSPIFSQYWYQTVTDDGAYLADVLEKVCSSEEGRQCLVDSINKSGASVQELGEPFEKMETDILEEIARRRARIERGRPSLNADLTEDTLSDVDELFANMATDMTKYNDVLKGLGWEPFKKDESLAKLFCTSSLGLFTKKDKMSIEVQDGAYKLGLITPGVTDRLYNYQFKELFNATKRGSILGYNDNSSAYAINPDLVPSGEDVKANYWHEQSKLLGDNAMRLCMVQALEMTKESQGDNQRLDLSDLIDEKGILKDTFFQNRPGSLLWDVCATKRRDYGDYDCTLRSLEFLEAHQGQASEMDGSKATIKLLSKMRDEDGRYNVEAVRLFRESMGSICVNNPEKLFDGDEPTDKFYSTVFMRCYCNKDTDKFMSYIDSDWKDHYGDAGRKYLELVSTYPSWSDTSSDERTEWIENYLDAGGPTNELFDKILLDRDNIAIFREHPEWQAKLADDKKALMKFFDECGLGSYDIHKYELIADNLPDYFNASGPTSKMINKAFFDITDF
;
A
#
# COMPACT_ATOMS: atom_id res chain seq x y z
N MET A 1 -41.99 11.60 -28.31
CA MET A 1 -43.01 12.58 -28.78
C MET A 1 -43.67 13.20 -27.56
N ASN A 2 -43.80 14.54 -27.52
CA ASN A 2 -44.56 15.32 -26.52
C ASN A 2 -44.20 15.15 -25.01
N ARG A 3 -44.43 16.14 -24.14
CA ARG A 3 -44.24 17.61 -24.21
C ARG A 3 -44.66 18.16 -22.84
N HIS A 4 -43.83 18.96 -22.17
CA HIS A 4 -44.29 20.12 -21.38
C HIS A 4 -43.09 21.01 -21.03
N ASN A 5 -43.21 22.30 -21.33
CA ASN A 5 -42.32 23.39 -20.88
C ASN A 5 -43.20 24.43 -20.19
N SER A 6 -42.65 25.12 -19.18
CA SER A 6 -42.96 26.53 -18.90
C SER A 6 -41.96 27.14 -17.89
N HIS A 7 -41.26 28.16 -18.36
CA HIS A 7 -40.56 29.30 -17.71
C HIS A 7 -40.66 29.45 -16.17
N GLN A 8 -39.58 29.72 -15.42
CA GLN A 8 -38.65 30.88 -15.43
C GLN A 8 -39.28 32.24 -15.09
N GLN A 9 -38.81 32.87 -14.00
CA GLN A 9 -38.42 34.29 -13.79
C GLN A 9 -38.12 34.51 -12.26
N PRO A 10 -37.40 35.57 -11.82
CA PRO A 10 -36.28 35.38 -10.87
C PRO A 10 -36.26 36.34 -9.65
N GLU A 11 -35.06 36.52 -9.07
CA GLU A 11 -34.64 37.53 -8.06
C GLU A 11 -35.05 37.23 -6.59
N ALA A 12 -34.33 37.72 -5.56
CA ALA A 12 -33.24 38.72 -5.55
C ALA A 12 -32.06 38.35 -4.62
N THR A 13 -30.92 39.01 -4.83
CA THR A 13 -29.73 38.99 -3.94
C THR A 13 -29.65 40.27 -3.12
N ALA A 14 -29.26 40.19 -1.85
CA ALA A 14 -28.86 41.34 -1.02
C ALA A 14 -27.84 40.90 0.03
N ASN A 15 -26.98 41.82 0.49
CA ASN A 15 -25.70 41.52 1.13
C ASN A 15 -25.65 41.80 2.65
N ASP A 16 -24.64 41.19 3.30
CA ASP A 16 -23.81 41.65 4.42
C ASP A 16 -24.43 42.42 5.61
N ALA A 17 -24.27 41.86 6.82
CA ALA A 17 -23.92 42.62 8.01
C ALA A 17 -23.27 41.74 9.11
N ASN A 18 -22.24 42.30 9.76
CA ASN A 18 -21.71 41.97 11.09
C ASN A 18 -21.27 40.51 11.39
N ALA A 19 -19.97 40.27 11.23
CA ALA A 19 -19.21 39.63 12.30
C ALA A 19 -18.70 40.73 13.25
N ASP A 20 -18.72 40.52 14.57
CA ASP A 20 -17.67 41.01 15.46
C ASP A 20 -17.69 40.37 16.86
N GLN A 21 -16.49 40.25 17.44
CA GLN A 21 -16.12 40.14 18.86
C GLN A 21 -17.13 39.62 19.90
N TRP A 22 -16.82 38.48 20.53
CA TRP A 22 -16.85 38.33 22.00
C TRP A 22 -15.57 37.63 22.47
N GLN A 23 -15.06 38.02 23.65
CA GLN A 23 -13.71 37.68 24.13
C GLN A 23 -13.70 36.50 25.12
N VAL A 24 -12.50 35.94 25.34
CA VAL A 24 -12.25 35.00 26.45
C VAL A 24 -12.12 35.80 27.74
N ASP A 25 -13.09 35.66 28.65
CA ASP A 25 -12.99 36.15 30.03
C ASP A 25 -12.66 34.99 30.99
N LEU A 26 -11.51 35.12 31.66
CA LEU A 26 -11.12 34.30 32.81
C LEU A 26 -11.67 34.90 34.11
N PRO A 27 -12.33 34.12 34.98
CA PRO A 27 -12.45 34.43 36.40
C PRO A 27 -11.51 33.54 37.22
N GLU A 28 -10.43 34.12 37.75
CA GLU A 28 -9.53 33.44 38.70
C GLU A 28 -10.00 33.63 40.16
N GLN A 29 -9.68 32.64 41.00
CA GLN A 29 -9.71 32.64 42.48
C GLN A 29 -11.06 32.43 43.18
N GLY A 30 -11.09 31.38 44.03
CA GLY A 30 -12.22 30.99 44.88
C GLY A 30 -11.84 29.82 45.82
N ALA A 31 -10.69 29.90 46.48
CA ALA A 31 -10.10 28.77 47.20
C ALA A 31 -10.81 28.42 48.52
N SER A 32 -10.98 27.11 48.82
CA SER A 32 -10.64 26.46 50.10
C SER A 32 -11.37 25.13 50.36
N LYS A 33 -10.67 23.99 50.27
CA LYS A 33 -10.26 23.21 51.46
C LYS A 33 -9.38 22.00 51.14
N VAL A 34 -8.56 21.63 52.13
CA VAL A 34 -7.67 20.46 52.12
C VAL A 34 -8.37 19.25 52.74
N GLY A 35 -8.26 18.09 52.09
CA GLY A 35 -8.39 16.75 52.66
C GLY A 35 -7.16 15.94 52.23
N ASN A 36 -6.58 15.11 53.10
CA ASN A 36 -5.19 14.68 52.95
C ASN A 36 -4.94 13.23 53.42
N TYR A 37 -4.07 12.52 52.68
CA TYR A 37 -3.52 11.17 52.94
C TYR A 37 -4.47 9.96 53.11
N GLY A 38 -4.23 8.96 52.26
CA GLY A 38 -4.45 7.54 52.51
C GLY A 38 -3.37 6.78 51.71
N ASN A 39 -2.58 5.91 52.34
CA ASN A 39 -1.31 5.44 51.77
C ASN A 39 -1.10 3.92 51.94
N ALA A 40 -0.26 3.36 51.06
CA ALA A 40 0.35 2.02 51.07
C ALA A 40 -0.56 0.78 50.87
N SER A 41 -0.18 -0.03 49.86
CA SER A 41 -0.22 -1.51 49.89
C SER A 41 0.69 -2.07 48.80
N ASP A 42 2.01 -2.07 49.02
CA ASP A 42 2.92 -2.98 48.30
C ASP A 42 2.75 -4.42 48.83
N VAL A 43 2.91 -5.43 47.96
CA VAL A 43 3.78 -6.62 48.14
C VAL A 43 3.49 -7.71 47.09
N ASN A 44 4.45 -7.88 46.17
CA ASN A 44 4.92 -9.10 45.48
C ASN A 44 3.99 -10.30 45.16
N GLY A 45 4.08 -10.78 43.90
CA GLY A 45 4.82 -12.04 43.66
C GLY A 45 4.39 -12.96 42.51
N GLY A 46 5.26 -13.16 41.50
CA GLY A 46 5.14 -14.23 40.48
C GLY A 46 5.55 -13.81 39.07
N LYS A 47 6.84 -13.68 38.71
CA LYS A 47 7.76 -14.75 38.21
C LYS A 47 7.27 -15.55 36.99
N ASN A 48 7.74 -15.16 35.80
CA ASN A 48 8.63 -15.94 34.90
C ASN A 48 9.28 -14.91 33.93
N ALA A 49 10.59 -14.80 33.70
CA ALA A 49 11.72 -15.73 33.66
C ALA A 49 11.89 -16.48 32.33
N ASN A 50 12.57 -15.83 31.37
CA ASN A 50 13.46 -16.49 30.40
C ASN A 50 14.44 -15.47 29.83
N ASP A 51 15.68 -15.50 30.32
CA ASP A 51 16.77 -14.65 29.84
C ASP A 51 18.08 -15.45 29.93
N THR A 52 18.78 -15.66 28.81
CA THR A 52 19.94 -16.56 28.72
C THR A 52 21.16 -15.85 28.18
N ASN A 53 21.94 -15.31 29.11
CA ASN A 53 23.24 -14.69 28.89
C ASN A 53 24.23 -15.57 28.09
N ARG A 54 25.06 -14.95 27.24
CA ARG A 54 26.47 -14.67 27.64
C ARG A 54 27.27 -13.83 26.63
N THR A 55 27.90 -12.79 27.17
CA THR A 55 29.16 -12.22 26.66
C THR A 55 30.36 -13.03 27.17
N SER A 56 31.55 -12.83 26.59
CA SER A 56 32.84 -13.25 27.16
C SER A 56 33.99 -12.43 26.57
N ASP A 57 34.50 -11.46 27.33
CA ASP A 57 35.71 -10.69 27.00
C ASP A 57 36.96 -11.28 27.65
N GLN A 58 38.01 -11.47 26.85
CA GLN A 58 39.42 -11.57 27.25
C GLN A 58 40.27 -11.08 26.05
N GLY A 59 41.17 -10.10 26.15
CA GLY A 59 41.49 -9.18 27.24
C GLY A 59 42.88 -8.55 27.07
N GLU A 60 43.03 -7.25 27.43
CA GLU A 60 44.31 -6.48 27.54
C GLU A 60 45.14 -6.36 26.22
N THR A 61 46.09 -5.44 25.98
CA THR A 61 46.83 -4.35 26.70
C THR A 61 47.04 -3.16 25.72
N VAL A 62 47.29 -1.87 26.01
CA VAL A 62 47.37 -0.99 27.23
C VAL A 62 47.38 0.50 26.72
N GLU A 63 47.33 1.48 27.63
CA GLU A 63 47.63 2.94 27.56
C GLU A 63 48.03 3.59 26.20
N VAL A 64 47.37 4.63 25.67
CA VAL A 64 47.01 5.98 26.22
C VAL A 64 48.16 7.01 26.23
N ARG A 65 48.17 7.83 25.16
CA ARG A 65 48.36 9.31 25.06
C ARG A 65 49.36 10.06 25.97
N VAL A 66 50.11 10.98 25.34
CA VAL A 66 50.20 12.44 25.63
C VAL A 66 51.07 13.07 24.51
N SER A 67 50.61 13.99 23.63
CA SER A 67 50.33 15.43 23.83
C SER A 67 51.60 16.22 24.23
N LYS A 68 52.06 17.34 23.67
CA LYS A 68 51.66 18.38 22.67
C LYS A 68 52.93 18.72 21.83
N GLY A 69 52.96 19.54 20.78
CA GLY A 69 52.00 20.44 20.13
C GLY A 69 52.73 21.67 19.55
N ASP A 70 52.01 22.78 19.38
CA ASP A 70 52.48 24.11 18.94
C ASP A 70 52.81 24.30 17.44
N ARG A 71 52.96 25.58 17.06
CA ARG A 71 52.74 26.15 15.71
C ARG A 71 54.07 26.49 15.01
N ASP A 72 54.02 26.73 13.69
CA ASP A 72 54.07 28.11 13.16
C ASP A 72 53.82 28.17 11.64
N GLU A 73 53.26 29.30 11.20
CA GLU A 73 53.14 29.74 9.79
C GLU A 73 54.47 30.41 9.37
N PRO A 74 54.83 30.38 8.08
CA PRO A 74 54.61 31.58 7.29
C PRO A 74 54.29 31.33 5.80
N SER A 75 54.05 32.41 5.06
CA SER A 75 53.59 32.43 3.68
C SER A 75 54.68 32.69 2.63
N ASN A 76 54.25 32.60 1.36
CA ASN A 76 54.69 33.38 0.18
C ASN A 76 55.77 32.86 -0.81
N ASP A 77 55.49 33.27 -2.07
CA ASP A 77 56.35 33.53 -3.23
C ASP A 77 56.66 32.43 -4.27
N GLU A 78 56.85 32.92 -5.52
CA GLU A 78 56.74 32.23 -6.81
C GLU A 78 58.11 31.72 -7.37
N PRO A 79 58.16 31.00 -8.52
CA PRO A 79 59.26 30.06 -8.79
C PRO A 79 60.60 30.65 -9.28
N GLY A 80 61.69 30.01 -8.87
CA GLY A 80 63.06 30.23 -9.35
C GLY A 80 63.57 29.14 -10.30
N GLN A 81 64.61 29.46 -11.09
CA GLN A 81 65.07 28.67 -12.24
C GLN A 81 66.39 27.89 -11.99
N VAL A 82 66.52 26.73 -12.67
CA VAL A 82 67.71 26.29 -13.47
C VAL A 82 68.94 25.60 -12.79
N GLU A 83 69.16 24.34 -13.23
CA GLU A 83 70.43 23.64 -13.60
C GLU A 83 71.34 22.76 -12.69
N GLN A 84 71.67 21.59 -13.29
CA GLN A 84 72.94 20.84 -13.41
C GLN A 84 73.57 19.97 -12.28
N GLY A 85 73.82 18.70 -12.66
CA GLY A 85 75.04 17.91 -12.35
C GLY A 85 74.89 16.73 -11.38
N SER A 86 75.64 15.62 -11.47
CA SER A 86 76.59 15.16 -12.51
C SER A 86 76.92 13.64 -12.41
N GLN A 87 77.56 13.12 -13.46
CA GLN A 87 77.94 11.73 -13.79
C GLN A 87 78.61 10.83 -12.70
N ALA A 88 78.30 9.51 -12.73
CA ALA A 88 79.22 8.32 -12.68
C ALA A 88 78.37 7.02 -12.63
N GLY A 89 78.80 5.81 -13.04
CA GLY A 89 80.03 5.28 -13.66
C GLY A 89 79.77 3.85 -14.25
N GLN A 90 80.78 3.16 -14.80
CA GLN A 90 80.61 1.86 -15.51
C GLN A 90 81.10 0.61 -14.72
N THR A 91 80.84 -0.59 -15.29
CA THR A 91 81.51 -1.92 -15.14
C THR A 91 81.09 -2.83 -13.94
N VAL A 92 81.11 -4.18 -13.97
CA VAL A 92 81.25 -5.24 -15.04
C VAL A 92 80.86 -6.66 -14.50
N GLN A 93 80.31 -7.56 -15.36
CA GLN A 93 80.20 -9.05 -15.22
C GLN A 93 79.42 -9.62 -14.00
N THR A 94 79.03 -10.91 -13.89
CA THR A 94 79.43 -12.20 -14.57
C THR A 94 78.25 -13.12 -14.97
N ASP A 95 78.43 -13.78 -16.13
CA ASP A 95 78.22 -15.20 -16.51
C ASP A 95 77.15 -16.11 -15.87
N THR A 96 76.48 -16.92 -16.71
CA THR A 96 76.32 -18.38 -16.58
C THR A 96 76.06 -19.02 -17.96
N GLU A 97 76.46 -20.28 -18.15
CA GLU A 97 76.37 -21.10 -19.38
C GLU A 97 74.90 -21.58 -19.65
N ALA A 98 74.51 -22.28 -20.73
CA ALA A 98 75.17 -22.98 -21.85
C ALA A 98 74.17 -23.02 -23.06
N GLN A 99 74.35 -23.72 -24.21
CA GLN A 99 75.39 -24.63 -24.71
C GLN A 99 75.49 -24.51 -26.26
N TYR A 100 75.46 -25.61 -27.04
CA TYR A 100 75.70 -25.62 -28.50
C TYR A 100 74.82 -26.63 -29.27
N GLY A 101 74.61 -26.36 -30.56
CA GLY A 101 74.18 -27.33 -31.57
C GLY A 101 74.64 -26.88 -32.97
N ILE A 102 75.53 -27.64 -33.61
CA ILE A 102 76.10 -27.37 -34.95
C ILE A 102 76.10 -28.68 -35.75
N VAL A 103 75.69 -28.62 -37.03
CA VAL A 103 76.29 -29.31 -38.20
C VAL A 103 75.45 -29.00 -39.46
N ASP A 104 75.94 -28.04 -40.25
CA ASP A 104 76.35 -28.13 -41.66
C ASP A 104 75.42 -28.65 -42.80
N PRO A 105 75.74 -28.32 -44.08
CA PRO A 105 74.71 -27.97 -45.07
C PRO A 105 74.79 -28.75 -46.39
N GLU A 106 73.97 -28.38 -47.39
CA GLU A 106 74.30 -28.66 -48.81
C GLU A 106 73.82 -27.57 -49.79
N GLU A 107 74.41 -27.57 -50.99
CA GLU A 107 74.32 -26.54 -52.05
C GLU A 107 72.93 -26.51 -52.77
N ARG A 108 72.61 -25.70 -53.80
CA ARG A 108 73.27 -25.68 -55.12
C ARG A 108 72.61 -24.73 -56.15
N THR A 109 73.37 -23.75 -56.67
CA THR A 109 73.20 -23.00 -57.97
C THR A 109 71.87 -22.27 -58.29
N GLY A 110 71.85 -21.14 -59.01
CA GLY A 110 72.94 -20.30 -59.52
C GLY A 110 72.58 -19.46 -60.76
N ARG A 111 73.52 -18.60 -61.18
CA ARG A 111 73.54 -17.75 -62.40
C ARG A 111 72.65 -16.50 -62.38
N ALA A 112 73.09 -15.47 -63.12
CA ALA A 112 72.55 -14.10 -63.10
C ALA A 112 72.40 -13.52 -64.52
N VAL A 113 71.71 -12.37 -64.64
CA VAL A 113 71.94 -11.35 -65.69
C VAL A 113 71.43 -9.98 -65.19
N ARG A 114 72.01 -8.88 -65.70
CA ARG A 114 71.61 -7.50 -65.40
C ARG A 114 70.62 -6.93 -66.42
N THR A 115 69.72 -6.07 -65.96
CA THR A 115 69.28 -4.85 -66.65
C THR A 115 69.38 -3.67 -65.67
N GLY A 116 69.26 -2.42 -66.12
CA GLY A 116 69.51 -1.22 -65.29
C GLY A 116 68.79 0.04 -65.78
N ALA A 117 69.24 1.20 -65.25
CA ALA A 117 68.47 2.45 -65.07
C ALA A 117 67.45 2.35 -63.92
N GLU A 118 67.14 3.39 -63.13
CA GLU A 118 67.57 4.81 -63.19
C GLU A 118 67.74 5.40 -61.75
N ALA A 119 67.86 6.72 -61.56
CA ALA A 119 68.19 7.37 -60.27
C ALA A 119 67.15 8.47 -59.91
N GLN A 120 67.04 9.06 -58.70
CA GLN A 120 67.96 9.41 -57.58
C GLN A 120 67.13 9.54 -56.25
N PRO A 121 67.65 9.95 -55.06
CA PRO A 121 69.04 10.05 -54.53
C PRO A 121 69.25 9.41 -53.13
N LYS A 122 70.49 9.40 -52.61
CA LYS A 122 70.78 9.12 -51.19
C LYS A 122 70.39 10.32 -50.28
N LYS A 123 69.31 10.21 -49.50
CA LYS A 123 68.92 11.14 -48.42
C LYS A 123 68.46 10.43 -47.13
N ARG A 124 69.30 9.54 -46.57
CA ARG A 124 69.09 8.94 -45.22
C ARG A 124 70.23 9.18 -44.21
N GLY A 125 71.49 9.12 -44.66
CA GLY A 125 72.64 8.95 -43.75
C GLY A 125 73.16 10.17 -42.97
N ILE A 126 72.33 11.16 -42.58
CA ILE A 126 72.78 12.27 -41.71
C ILE A 126 72.14 12.19 -40.31
N ILE A 127 70.86 11.83 -40.21
CA ILE A 127 70.16 11.78 -38.90
C ILE A 127 70.59 10.53 -38.12
N GLU A 128 70.72 9.38 -38.79
CA GLU A 128 71.22 8.13 -38.18
C GLU A 128 72.65 8.27 -37.60
N LEU A 129 73.49 9.17 -38.14
CA LEU A 129 74.84 9.43 -37.64
C LEU A 129 74.89 10.42 -36.46
N LEU A 130 73.77 11.01 -36.05
CA LEU A 130 73.69 12.05 -35.02
C LEU A 130 72.79 11.70 -33.83
N GLY A 131 72.27 10.46 -33.78
CA GLY A 131 71.14 10.01 -32.95
C GLY A 131 71.24 10.11 -31.42
N SER A 132 72.35 10.63 -30.87
CA SER A 132 72.49 10.95 -29.44
C SER A 132 73.20 12.29 -29.18
N SER A 133 73.34 13.13 -30.20
CA SER A 133 73.95 14.47 -30.09
C SER A 133 72.89 15.56 -29.92
N PRO A 134 73.18 16.68 -29.23
CA PRO A 134 72.22 17.79 -29.11
C PRO A 134 71.75 18.34 -30.45
N LEU A 135 72.61 18.34 -31.46
CA LEU A 135 72.28 18.75 -32.83
C LEU A 135 71.35 17.74 -33.54
N GLY A 136 71.53 16.44 -33.28
CA GLY A 136 70.63 15.38 -33.77
C GLY A 136 69.25 15.45 -33.12
N VAL A 137 69.19 15.69 -31.81
CA VAL A 137 67.93 15.90 -31.09
C VAL A 137 67.19 17.13 -31.64
N MET A 138 67.85 18.29 -31.75
CA MET A 138 67.23 19.49 -32.33
C MET A 138 66.78 19.28 -33.78
N ALA A 139 67.56 18.56 -34.60
CA ALA A 139 67.17 18.23 -35.98
C ALA A 139 65.93 17.32 -36.04
N GLN A 140 65.81 16.36 -35.11
CA GLN A 140 64.65 15.48 -35.01
C GLN A 140 63.41 16.25 -34.54
N THR A 141 63.51 17.05 -33.46
CA THR A 141 62.44 17.93 -32.97
C THR A 141 61.93 18.88 -34.05
N ALA A 142 62.83 19.50 -34.82
CA ALA A 142 62.44 20.39 -35.92
C ALA A 142 61.72 19.63 -37.06
N LEU A 143 62.15 18.41 -37.38
CA LEU A 143 61.55 17.59 -38.42
C LEU A 143 60.18 17.05 -38.00
N ASP A 144 60.01 16.69 -36.73
CA ASP A 144 58.71 16.28 -36.16
C ASP A 144 57.74 17.47 -36.00
N SER A 145 58.24 18.66 -35.68
CA SER A 145 57.45 19.90 -35.74
C SER A 145 56.94 20.18 -37.16
N VAL A 146 57.78 20.03 -38.19
CA VAL A 146 57.36 20.16 -39.60
C VAL A 146 56.36 19.07 -40.00
N ARG A 147 56.54 17.81 -39.56
CA ARG A 147 55.57 16.72 -39.77
C ARG A 147 54.21 17.07 -39.16
N HIS A 148 54.20 17.58 -37.93
CA HIS A 148 52.99 18.03 -37.25
C HIS A 148 52.31 19.17 -38.02
N SER A 149 53.01 20.23 -38.41
CA SER A 149 52.41 21.31 -39.21
C SER A 149 51.84 20.83 -40.56
N VAL A 150 52.47 19.86 -41.22
CA VAL A 150 51.93 19.25 -42.45
C VAL A 150 50.68 18.42 -42.17
N HIS A 151 50.64 17.69 -41.05
CA HIS A 151 49.47 16.95 -40.59
C HIS A 151 48.29 17.88 -40.32
N GLU A 152 48.52 18.96 -39.57
CA GLU A 152 47.50 19.98 -39.28
C GLU A 152 46.89 20.56 -40.56
N ILE A 153 47.73 21.00 -41.51
CA ILE A 153 47.27 21.52 -42.82
C ILE A 153 46.46 20.46 -43.61
N GLN A 154 46.78 19.18 -43.48
CA GLN A 154 46.05 18.09 -44.13
C GLN A 154 44.71 17.78 -43.45
N VAL A 155 44.62 17.87 -42.13
CA VAL A 155 43.37 17.74 -41.36
C VAL A 155 42.42 18.89 -41.70
N ASP A 156 42.93 20.11 -41.60
CA ASP A 156 42.23 21.36 -41.87
C ASP A 156 41.66 21.41 -43.30
N ARG A 157 42.40 20.86 -44.28
CA ARG A 157 41.94 20.70 -45.67
C ARG A 157 40.85 19.65 -45.87
N GLN A 158 40.80 18.59 -45.04
CA GLN A 158 39.75 17.57 -45.10
C GLN A 158 38.46 18.07 -44.46
N ILE A 159 38.55 18.75 -43.31
CA ILE A 159 37.43 19.44 -42.65
C ILE A 159 36.77 20.42 -43.63
N LYS A 160 37.55 21.29 -44.27
CA LYS A 160 37.07 22.24 -45.31
C LYS A 160 36.49 21.58 -46.56
N LEU A 161 36.78 20.30 -46.82
CA LEU A 161 36.16 19.52 -47.90
C LEU A 161 34.81 18.93 -47.47
N ILE A 162 34.73 18.36 -46.25
CA ILE A 162 33.50 17.87 -45.62
C ILE A 162 32.47 19.01 -45.53
N ASP A 163 32.88 20.16 -44.95
CA ASP A 163 32.07 21.38 -44.87
C ASP A 163 31.47 21.76 -46.22
N LYS A 164 32.32 21.86 -47.25
CA LYS A 164 31.90 22.32 -48.58
C LYS A 164 30.87 21.38 -49.22
N THR A 165 31.03 20.06 -49.06
CA THR A 165 30.07 19.08 -49.59
C THR A 165 28.76 19.09 -48.78
N ALA A 166 28.82 19.18 -47.44
CA ALA A 166 27.63 19.24 -46.60
C ALA A 166 26.80 20.51 -46.80
N GLN A 167 27.47 21.65 -47.02
CA GLN A 167 26.84 22.97 -47.14
C GLN A 167 26.35 23.32 -48.56
N ASP A 168 26.54 22.46 -49.58
CA ASP A 168 26.10 22.74 -50.95
C ASP A 168 24.57 22.64 -51.11
N ARG A 169 23.89 23.76 -50.82
CA ARG A 169 22.43 23.89 -50.91
C ARG A 169 21.84 23.73 -52.32
N SER A 170 22.65 23.51 -53.37
CA SER A 170 22.14 23.15 -54.70
C SER A 170 21.74 21.68 -54.83
N THR A 171 22.18 20.84 -53.90
CA THR A 171 21.97 19.38 -53.89
C THR A 171 21.05 18.95 -52.74
N GLU A 172 20.28 17.88 -52.90
CA GLU A 172 19.42 17.32 -51.84
C GLU A 172 20.25 16.79 -50.65
N GLU A 173 19.66 16.76 -49.46
CA GLU A 173 20.37 16.40 -48.21
C GLU A 173 20.90 14.95 -48.24
N GLN A 174 20.08 14.02 -48.75
CA GLN A 174 20.41 12.61 -48.88
C GLN A 174 21.53 12.33 -49.90
N GLU A 175 21.55 13.08 -51.00
CA GLU A 175 22.62 13.02 -52.01
C GLU A 175 23.92 13.65 -51.46
N ARG A 176 23.84 14.74 -50.68
CA ARG A 176 25.02 15.28 -49.97
C ARG A 176 25.59 14.28 -48.97
N CYS A 177 24.76 13.55 -48.23
CA CYS A 177 25.21 12.48 -47.35
C CYS A 177 25.92 11.36 -48.15
N SER A 178 25.33 10.94 -49.27
CA SER A 178 25.91 9.95 -50.19
C SER A 178 27.25 10.41 -50.78
N GLN A 179 27.41 11.70 -51.07
CA GLN A 179 28.67 12.29 -51.53
C GLN A 179 29.74 12.34 -50.43
N LEU A 180 29.36 12.62 -49.17
CA LEU A 180 30.28 12.55 -48.02
C LEU A 180 30.79 11.11 -47.82
N ASN A 181 29.89 10.13 -47.82
CA ASN A 181 30.24 8.70 -47.76
C ASN A 181 31.25 8.33 -48.84
N ARG A 182 30.99 8.76 -50.08
CA ARG A 182 31.85 8.51 -51.22
C ARG A 182 33.24 9.13 -51.07
N LEU A 183 33.38 10.30 -50.44
CA LEU A 183 34.71 10.88 -50.15
C LEU A 183 35.53 10.04 -49.17
N VAL A 184 34.88 9.36 -48.22
CA VAL A 184 35.52 8.42 -47.28
C VAL A 184 35.86 7.10 -47.98
N ASP A 185 34.93 6.51 -48.75
CA ASP A 185 35.18 5.25 -49.45
C ASP A 185 36.20 5.38 -50.60
N GLU A 186 36.30 6.56 -51.26
CA GLU A 186 37.40 6.90 -52.18
C GLU A 186 38.73 7.22 -51.46
N GLY A 187 38.77 7.21 -50.12
CA GLY A 187 39.98 7.50 -49.32
C GLY A 187 40.47 8.95 -49.39
N ARG A 188 39.62 9.87 -49.88
CA ARG A 188 39.90 11.30 -50.05
C ARG A 188 39.71 12.09 -48.75
N VAL A 189 38.86 11.58 -47.87
CA VAL A 189 38.73 11.92 -46.45
C VAL A 189 39.16 10.69 -45.66
N LYS A 190 40.00 10.87 -44.64
CA LYS A 190 40.48 9.81 -43.75
C LYS A 190 40.02 10.07 -42.32
N LEU A 191 39.27 9.13 -41.76
CA LEU A 191 38.69 9.22 -40.43
C LEU A 191 39.66 8.78 -39.30
N GLN A 192 40.97 8.90 -39.56
CA GLN A 192 42.07 8.51 -38.66
C GLN A 192 42.61 9.69 -37.82
N ASP A 193 42.00 10.86 -37.90
CA ASP A 193 42.19 11.98 -36.97
C ASP A 193 40.82 12.31 -36.38
N GLY A 194 40.75 12.41 -35.05
CA GLY A 194 39.48 12.61 -34.33
C GLY A 194 38.70 13.85 -34.76
N ARG A 195 39.35 14.92 -35.23
CA ARG A 195 38.67 16.15 -35.69
C ARG A 195 38.04 15.96 -37.06
N VAL A 196 38.72 15.23 -37.97
CA VAL A 196 38.15 14.85 -39.28
C VAL A 196 36.96 13.91 -39.09
N LEU A 197 37.06 12.96 -38.15
CA LEU A 197 35.95 12.07 -37.79
C LEU A 197 34.78 12.83 -37.16
N LYS A 198 35.03 13.69 -36.17
CA LYS A 198 34.00 14.49 -35.50
C LYS A 198 33.20 15.33 -36.49
N GLU A 199 33.87 16.03 -37.40
CA GLU A 199 33.18 16.84 -38.42
C GLU A 199 32.37 15.96 -39.38
N TYR A 200 32.94 14.85 -39.86
CA TYR A 200 32.24 13.91 -40.74
C TYR A 200 30.96 13.36 -40.09
N LEU A 201 31.05 12.84 -38.86
CA LEU A 201 29.88 12.33 -38.12
C LEU A 201 28.84 13.42 -37.88
N SER A 202 29.26 14.63 -37.49
CA SER A 202 28.37 15.77 -37.22
C SER A 202 27.64 16.27 -38.47
N ARG A 203 28.23 16.10 -39.67
CA ARG A 203 27.54 16.36 -40.95
C ARG A 203 26.64 15.20 -41.37
N VAL A 204 27.05 13.96 -41.13
CA VAL A 204 26.23 12.77 -41.44
C VAL A 204 24.95 12.75 -40.60
N SER A 205 25.03 12.91 -39.27
CA SER A 205 23.84 12.88 -38.40
C SER A 205 22.85 14.01 -38.69
N TYR A 206 23.34 15.17 -39.15
CA TYR A 206 22.49 16.28 -39.58
C TYR A 206 21.77 16.05 -40.93
N LEU A 207 22.38 15.27 -41.84
CA LEU A 207 21.86 15.04 -43.19
C LEU A 207 21.04 13.74 -43.31
N ASP A 208 21.44 12.66 -42.63
CA ASP A 208 20.75 11.37 -42.63
C ASP A 208 19.56 11.36 -41.66
N LYS A 209 18.48 12.02 -42.06
CA LYS A 209 17.26 12.15 -41.25
C LYS A 209 16.48 10.84 -41.11
N ASP A 210 16.70 9.89 -42.01
CA ASP A 210 15.98 8.62 -42.07
C ASP A 210 16.79 7.43 -41.51
N GLY A 211 18.00 7.66 -40.96
CA GLY A 211 18.86 6.61 -40.37
C GLY A 211 19.45 5.62 -41.40
N SER A 212 19.35 5.96 -42.68
CA SER A 212 19.76 5.14 -43.82
C SER A 212 21.26 4.82 -43.85
N ASN A 213 22.08 5.64 -43.21
CA ASN A 213 23.53 5.59 -43.29
C ASN A 213 24.18 4.71 -42.20
N THR A 214 23.38 4.22 -41.24
CA THR A 214 23.83 3.36 -40.12
C THR A 214 24.66 2.17 -40.60
N ASN A 215 24.19 1.47 -41.64
CA ASN A 215 24.91 0.35 -42.26
C ASN A 215 26.27 0.74 -42.86
N PHE A 216 26.42 1.98 -43.35
CA PHE A 216 27.69 2.48 -43.85
C PHE A 216 28.66 2.83 -42.70
N ILE A 217 28.17 3.47 -41.63
CA ILE A 217 29.00 3.74 -40.43
C ILE A 217 29.48 2.43 -39.79
N ASN A 218 28.61 1.43 -39.65
CA ASN A 218 28.97 0.09 -39.16
C ASN A 218 30.08 -0.52 -40.04
N LYS A 219 29.95 -0.48 -41.36
CA LYS A 219 31.00 -0.92 -42.31
C LYS A 219 32.33 -0.19 -42.07
N LEU A 220 32.34 1.14 -41.88
CA LEU A 220 33.57 1.90 -41.63
C LEU A 220 34.29 1.48 -40.34
N ILE A 221 33.54 1.12 -39.29
CA ILE A 221 34.08 0.61 -38.02
C ILE A 221 34.59 -0.83 -38.20
N GLN A 222 33.86 -1.69 -38.93
CA GLN A 222 34.31 -3.06 -39.21
C GLN A 222 35.59 -3.11 -40.05
N GLU A 223 35.70 -2.26 -41.08
CA GLU A 223 36.87 -2.14 -41.96
C GLU A 223 38.08 -1.41 -41.32
N ASN A 224 38.00 -1.00 -40.04
CA ASN A 224 39.00 -0.18 -39.35
C ASN A 224 39.35 1.14 -40.07
N LYS A 225 38.40 1.69 -40.85
CA LYS A 225 38.49 3.06 -41.40
C LYS A 225 38.27 4.10 -40.30
N VAL A 226 37.41 3.76 -39.33
CA VAL A 226 37.36 4.34 -37.99
C VAL A 226 38.07 3.35 -37.04
N ASP A 227 39.09 3.83 -36.34
CA ASP A 227 39.92 3.00 -35.45
C ASP A 227 39.64 3.36 -33.98
N LEU A 228 38.67 2.66 -33.38
CA LEU A 228 38.24 2.88 -31.99
C LEU A 228 39.25 2.36 -30.95
N SER A 229 40.32 1.68 -31.37
CA SER A 229 41.41 1.31 -30.44
C SER A 229 42.18 2.56 -29.97
N ARG A 230 42.23 3.61 -30.79
CA ARG A 230 42.89 4.88 -30.48
C ARG A 230 42.01 5.79 -29.62
N PRO A 231 42.48 6.27 -28.46
CA PRO A 231 41.71 7.17 -27.60
C PRO A 231 41.24 8.45 -28.31
N ASP A 232 42.09 9.09 -29.11
CA ASP A 232 41.76 10.37 -29.79
C ASP A 232 40.66 10.24 -30.86
N VAL A 233 40.56 9.05 -31.48
CA VAL A 233 39.53 8.72 -32.48
C VAL A 233 38.25 8.26 -31.77
N ARG A 234 38.39 7.46 -30.71
CA ARG A 234 37.29 6.94 -29.89
C ARG A 234 36.55 8.05 -29.14
N GLU A 235 37.25 8.94 -28.44
CA GLU A 235 36.65 10.09 -27.75
C GLU A 235 35.86 10.97 -28.72
N ALA A 236 36.40 11.22 -29.91
CA ALA A 236 35.76 12.01 -30.95
C ALA A 236 34.54 11.33 -31.59
N TYR A 237 34.53 9.99 -31.69
CA TYR A 237 33.37 9.20 -32.09
C TYR A 237 32.27 9.27 -31.02
N LEU A 238 32.60 8.92 -29.79
CA LEU A 238 31.65 8.82 -28.68
C LEU A 238 30.95 10.17 -28.40
N LYS A 239 31.69 11.29 -28.41
CA LYS A 239 31.15 12.65 -28.21
C LYS A 239 30.21 13.15 -29.33
N VAL A 240 30.05 12.42 -30.44
CA VAL A 240 29.03 12.69 -31.46
C VAL A 240 27.94 11.61 -31.48
N ALA A 241 28.33 10.35 -31.27
CA ALA A 241 27.39 9.23 -31.26
C ALA A 241 26.47 9.25 -30.02
N LEU A 242 27.01 9.53 -28.83
CA LEU A 242 26.24 9.58 -27.58
C LEU A 242 25.66 10.96 -27.27
N SER A 243 25.66 11.90 -28.22
CA SER A 243 25.13 13.25 -28.01
C SER A 243 23.60 13.29 -27.90
N THR A 244 22.90 12.36 -28.57
CA THR A 244 21.45 12.22 -28.58
C THR A 244 21.08 10.77 -28.85
N GLU A 245 19.94 10.31 -28.31
CA GLU A 245 19.29 9.01 -28.60
C GLU A 245 19.36 8.60 -30.08
N LEU A 246 18.83 9.44 -30.99
CA LEU A 246 18.87 9.18 -32.44
C LEU A 246 20.29 9.05 -33.02
N ASN A 247 21.33 9.61 -32.39
CA ASN A 247 22.70 9.51 -32.87
C ASN A 247 23.37 8.20 -32.44
N SER A 248 22.99 7.61 -31.30
CA SER A 248 23.64 6.40 -30.80
C SER A 248 23.21 5.17 -31.61
N GLU A 249 21.93 5.13 -31.99
CA GLU A 249 21.40 4.22 -33.01
C GLU A 249 22.13 4.41 -34.36
N ARG A 250 22.04 5.62 -34.94
CA ARG A 250 22.42 5.89 -36.34
C ARG A 250 23.92 5.87 -36.60
N LEU A 251 24.73 6.13 -35.56
CA LEU A 251 26.19 6.06 -35.66
C LEU A 251 26.74 4.72 -35.13
N GLY A 252 25.87 3.74 -34.88
CA GLY A 252 26.26 2.32 -34.80
C GLY A 252 26.90 1.88 -33.49
N VAL A 253 26.65 2.58 -32.38
CA VAL A 253 27.37 2.32 -31.11
C VAL A 253 27.10 0.90 -30.61
N GLN A 254 25.85 0.43 -30.71
CA GLN A 254 25.48 -0.89 -30.26
C GLN A 254 26.11 -2.02 -31.10
N GLU A 255 26.29 -1.80 -32.41
CA GLU A 255 27.05 -2.72 -33.27
C GLU A 255 28.55 -2.70 -32.90
N ALA A 256 29.12 -1.54 -32.56
CA ALA A 256 30.50 -1.43 -32.12
C ALA A 256 30.77 -2.17 -30.79
N ILE A 257 29.81 -2.14 -29.86
CA ILE A 257 29.83 -2.93 -28.62
C ILE A 257 29.70 -4.43 -28.94
N ASN A 258 28.64 -4.84 -29.64
CA ASN A 258 28.34 -6.24 -29.96
C ASN A 258 29.45 -6.96 -30.75
N THR A 259 30.24 -6.21 -31.52
CA THR A 259 31.36 -6.76 -32.31
C THR A 259 32.73 -6.61 -31.64
N GLY A 260 32.78 -6.15 -30.38
CA GLY A 260 34.03 -5.98 -29.62
C GLY A 260 34.96 -4.89 -30.16
N LYS A 261 34.45 -3.98 -30.99
CA LYS A 261 35.18 -2.80 -31.50
C LYS A 261 35.25 -1.69 -30.44
N LEU A 262 34.26 -1.66 -29.56
CA LEU A 262 34.22 -0.86 -28.34
C LEU A 262 34.14 -1.82 -27.15
N ASP A 263 35.29 -2.30 -26.68
CA ASP A 263 35.39 -3.24 -25.57
C ASP A 263 35.16 -2.52 -24.22
N LEU A 264 33.92 -2.51 -23.77
CA LEU A 264 33.51 -1.89 -22.50
C LEU A 264 33.89 -2.71 -21.26
N SER A 265 34.57 -3.85 -21.41
CA SER A 265 35.26 -4.51 -20.27
C SER A 265 36.57 -3.82 -19.91
N ASN A 266 37.10 -2.97 -20.80
CA ASN A 266 38.27 -2.14 -20.53
C ASN A 266 37.87 -0.84 -19.81
N GLU A 267 38.48 -0.59 -18.65
CA GLU A 267 38.21 0.55 -17.78
C GLU A 267 38.32 1.91 -18.49
N GLU A 268 39.38 2.14 -19.29
CA GLU A 268 39.58 3.41 -20.01
C GLU A 268 38.51 3.65 -21.09
N ILE A 269 38.04 2.57 -21.70
CA ILE A 269 36.99 2.61 -22.74
C ILE A 269 35.62 2.84 -22.10
N ALA A 270 35.34 2.17 -20.97
CA ALA A 270 34.12 2.37 -20.20
C ALA A 270 34.00 3.80 -19.65
N ASP A 271 35.07 4.36 -19.10
CA ASP A 271 35.04 5.73 -18.55
C ASP A 271 34.88 6.79 -19.65
N GLN A 272 35.50 6.58 -20.83
CA GLN A 272 35.31 7.44 -22.00
C GLN A 272 33.91 7.29 -22.64
N PHE A 273 33.25 6.14 -22.47
CA PHE A 273 31.87 5.91 -22.91
C PHE A 273 30.89 6.63 -21.98
N LEU A 274 30.99 6.41 -20.67
CA LEU A 274 30.14 7.07 -19.67
C LEU A 274 30.33 8.60 -19.72
N GLY A 275 31.57 9.09 -19.69
CA GLY A 275 31.92 10.51 -19.79
C GLY A 275 31.67 11.19 -21.15
N ALA A 276 31.06 10.48 -22.10
CA ALA A 276 30.61 11.02 -23.38
C ALA A 276 29.08 10.95 -23.57
N MET A 277 28.34 10.30 -22.65
CA MET A 277 26.88 10.27 -22.69
C MET A 277 26.27 11.66 -22.50
N SER A 278 25.15 11.92 -23.19
CA SER A 278 24.29 13.07 -22.91
C SER A 278 23.09 12.68 -22.04
N GLN A 279 22.43 13.71 -21.50
CA GLN A 279 21.24 13.62 -20.67
C GLN A 279 20.12 12.70 -21.23
N SER A 280 20.01 12.63 -22.57
CA SER A 280 19.03 11.81 -23.26
C SER A 280 19.47 10.36 -23.47
N VAL A 281 20.77 10.11 -23.65
CA VAL A 281 21.28 8.75 -23.91
C VAL A 281 21.43 7.97 -22.61
N ALA A 282 21.84 8.63 -21.51
CA ALA A 282 22.05 7.96 -20.23
C ALA A 282 20.77 7.35 -19.62
N PHE A 283 19.62 8.03 -19.74
CA PHE A 283 18.41 7.69 -18.95
C PHE A 283 17.10 7.65 -19.75
N ASN A 284 17.14 7.68 -21.08
CA ASN A 284 15.98 7.37 -21.94
C ASN A 284 16.24 6.15 -22.86
N THR A 285 17.31 5.38 -22.65
CA THR A 285 17.68 4.27 -23.54
C THR A 285 18.26 3.08 -22.78
N SER A 286 18.02 1.87 -23.30
CA SER A 286 18.60 0.61 -22.82
C SER A 286 20.14 0.56 -22.83
N MET A 287 20.84 1.55 -23.41
CA MET A 287 22.28 1.49 -23.65
C MET A 287 23.12 1.24 -22.40
N LEU A 288 22.79 1.82 -21.24
CA LEU A 288 23.52 1.50 -20.00
C LEU A 288 23.34 0.04 -19.59
N LYS A 289 22.14 -0.54 -19.77
CA LYS A 289 21.84 -1.94 -19.45
C LYS A 289 22.52 -2.91 -20.42
N GLU A 290 22.56 -2.58 -21.71
CA GLU A 290 23.21 -3.42 -22.73
C GLU A 290 24.74 -3.23 -22.81
N SER A 291 25.29 -2.16 -22.20
CA SER A 291 26.72 -1.81 -22.24
C SER A 291 27.69 -2.89 -21.73
N SER A 292 27.19 -3.85 -20.94
CA SER A 292 27.99 -4.81 -20.15
C SER A 292 28.93 -4.17 -19.11
N ILE A 293 28.83 -2.85 -18.86
CA ILE A 293 29.50 -2.16 -17.76
C ILE A 293 28.82 -2.57 -16.44
N SER A 294 29.59 -2.75 -15.37
CA SER A 294 29.01 -3.11 -14.06
C SER A 294 28.15 -1.98 -13.49
N PRO A 295 26.98 -2.30 -12.87
CA PRO A 295 26.14 -1.33 -12.16
C PRO A 295 26.95 -0.42 -11.21
N GLU A 296 27.86 -1.01 -10.46
CA GLU A 296 28.76 -0.31 -9.54
C GLU A 296 29.59 0.78 -10.23
N ARG A 297 30.08 0.57 -11.46
CA ARG A 297 30.85 1.58 -12.19
C ARG A 297 29.96 2.70 -12.73
N ILE A 298 28.76 2.36 -13.22
CA ILE A 298 27.76 3.33 -13.70
C ILE A 298 27.35 4.26 -12.57
N VAL A 299 26.98 3.70 -11.41
CA VAL A 299 26.48 4.43 -10.24
C VAL A 299 27.57 5.28 -9.57
N ASN A 300 28.84 4.87 -9.60
CA ASN A 300 29.96 5.65 -9.06
C ASN A 300 30.65 6.58 -10.09
N ASN A 301 30.07 6.82 -11.27
CA ASN A 301 30.66 7.72 -12.27
C ASN A 301 30.20 9.17 -12.11
N ASP A 302 31.14 10.09 -11.86
CA ASP A 302 30.88 11.52 -11.61
C ASP A 302 30.01 12.20 -12.69
N HIS A 303 30.24 11.90 -13.98
CA HIS A 303 29.50 12.50 -15.09
C HIS A 303 28.06 11.97 -15.20
N ILE A 304 27.84 10.69 -14.89
CA ILE A 304 26.49 10.11 -14.81
C ILE A 304 25.74 10.67 -13.59
N GLN A 305 26.43 10.93 -12.47
CA GLN A 305 25.85 11.62 -11.30
C GLN A 305 25.48 13.08 -11.62
N GLU A 306 26.34 13.83 -12.32
CA GLU A 306 26.04 15.21 -12.76
C GLU A 306 24.79 15.24 -13.66
N ILE A 307 24.70 14.34 -14.64
CA ILE A 307 23.51 14.19 -15.50
C ILE A 307 22.24 13.87 -14.69
N ALA A 308 22.33 13.01 -13.68
CA ALA A 308 21.18 12.66 -12.83
C ALA A 308 20.68 13.87 -12.01
N VAL A 309 21.59 14.70 -11.49
CA VAL A 309 21.25 15.98 -10.86
C VAL A 309 20.58 16.92 -11.88
N GLU A 310 21.14 17.07 -13.09
CA GLU A 310 20.54 17.89 -14.15
C GLU A 310 19.12 17.42 -14.55
N GLN A 311 18.86 16.11 -14.57
CA GLN A 311 17.52 15.57 -14.82
C GLN A 311 16.52 16.02 -13.76
N MET A 312 16.88 15.93 -12.47
CA MET A 312 16.00 16.37 -11.37
C MET A 312 15.75 17.89 -11.43
N VAL A 313 16.76 18.70 -11.78
CA VAL A 313 16.59 20.16 -12.00
C VAL A 313 15.67 20.45 -13.19
N SER A 314 15.77 19.68 -14.27
CA SER A 314 14.91 19.82 -15.46
C SER A 314 13.44 19.49 -15.16
N VAL A 315 13.18 18.47 -14.34
CA VAL A 315 11.83 18.16 -13.86
C VAL A 315 11.32 19.27 -12.93
N ALA A 316 12.17 19.77 -12.02
CA ALA A 316 11.83 20.86 -11.10
C ALA A 316 11.50 22.19 -11.82
N ASP A 317 12.22 22.57 -12.88
CA ASP A 317 11.86 23.72 -13.75
C ASP A 317 10.48 23.51 -14.40
N ARG A 318 10.21 22.30 -14.92
CA ARG A 318 8.92 22.01 -15.56
C ARG A 318 7.76 22.14 -14.58
N VAL A 319 7.92 21.62 -13.36
CA VAL A 319 6.95 21.74 -12.27
C VAL A 319 6.74 23.21 -11.89
N HIS A 320 7.81 23.97 -11.64
CA HIS A 320 7.71 25.40 -11.30
C HIS A 320 6.97 26.22 -12.37
N ASN A 321 7.25 25.94 -13.66
CA ASN A 321 6.59 26.61 -14.79
C ASN A 321 5.15 26.10 -15.06
N GLY A 322 4.57 25.25 -14.22
CA GLY A 322 3.20 24.73 -14.39
C GLY A 322 3.02 23.87 -15.65
N LYS A 323 4.10 23.31 -16.20
CA LYS A 323 4.06 22.34 -17.30
C LYS A 323 3.78 20.96 -16.71
N ASP A 324 3.20 20.07 -17.52
CA ASP A 324 2.92 18.68 -17.09
C ASP A 324 4.23 18.01 -16.61
N ALA A 325 4.25 17.52 -15.36
CA ALA A 325 5.44 16.90 -14.73
C ALA A 325 5.84 15.56 -15.37
N LYS A 326 5.06 15.09 -16.35
CA LYS A 326 5.29 13.90 -17.17
C LYS A 326 6.58 14.03 -18.00
N SER A 327 7.70 13.81 -17.35
CA SER A 327 8.99 13.55 -18.00
C SER A 327 8.91 12.23 -18.80
N PRO A 328 9.71 12.04 -19.87
CA PRO A 328 9.74 10.79 -20.62
C PRO A 328 9.86 9.55 -19.71
N ILE A 329 10.72 9.67 -18.68
CA ILE A 329 10.98 8.72 -17.58
C ILE A 329 9.71 8.14 -16.95
N PHE A 330 8.62 8.93 -16.86
CA PHE A 330 7.43 8.56 -16.08
C PHE A 330 6.13 8.48 -16.88
N SER A 331 6.12 8.92 -18.15
CA SER A 331 4.96 8.76 -19.03
C SER A 331 4.68 7.29 -19.43
N GLN A 332 5.66 6.40 -19.29
CA GLN A 332 5.59 5.01 -19.75
C GLN A 332 4.61 4.15 -18.92
N TYR A 333 4.60 4.33 -17.59
CA TYR A 333 3.82 3.53 -16.61
C TYR A 333 2.29 3.57 -16.79
N TRP A 334 1.75 4.48 -17.60
CA TRP A 334 0.30 4.63 -17.78
C TRP A 334 -0.33 3.59 -18.72
N TYR A 335 0.42 3.03 -19.67
CA TYR A 335 -0.14 2.17 -20.73
C TYR A 335 0.75 1.00 -21.20
N GLN A 336 2.01 0.90 -20.73
CA GLN A 336 2.94 -0.15 -21.17
C GLN A 336 3.60 -0.81 -19.95
N THR A 337 3.94 -2.09 -20.08
CA THR A 337 5.00 -2.73 -19.29
C THR A 337 6.29 -1.95 -19.54
N VAL A 338 6.85 -1.33 -18.51
CA VAL A 338 8.07 -0.52 -18.65
C VAL A 338 9.26 -1.43 -18.89
N THR A 339 9.75 -1.44 -20.12
CA THR A 339 10.92 -2.21 -20.55
C THR A 339 12.21 -1.51 -20.13
N ASP A 340 12.51 -1.51 -18.83
CA ASP A 340 13.86 -1.30 -18.26
C ASP A 340 14.58 0.05 -18.47
N ASP A 341 14.12 0.95 -19.35
CA ASP A 341 14.91 2.10 -19.83
C ASP A 341 15.31 3.14 -18.76
N GLY A 342 14.71 3.10 -17.56
CA GLY A 342 15.00 3.98 -16.42
C GLY A 342 16.02 3.44 -15.39
N ALA A 343 16.41 2.17 -15.48
CA ALA A 343 16.85 1.34 -14.35
C ALA A 343 18.01 1.86 -13.47
N TYR A 344 18.85 2.78 -13.97
CA TYR A 344 20.00 3.33 -13.22
C TYR A 344 19.78 4.73 -12.64
N LEU A 345 18.78 5.51 -13.09
CA LEU A 345 18.64 6.89 -12.62
C LEU A 345 18.30 6.94 -11.12
N ALA A 346 17.47 6.02 -10.66
CA ALA A 346 17.15 5.88 -9.24
C ALA A 346 18.39 5.50 -8.40
N ASP A 347 19.17 4.50 -8.83
CA ASP A 347 20.40 4.06 -8.13
C ASP A 347 21.47 5.15 -8.08
N VAL A 348 21.63 5.92 -9.16
CA VAL A 348 22.56 7.05 -9.23
C VAL A 348 22.11 8.17 -8.29
N LEU A 349 20.81 8.47 -8.21
CA LEU A 349 20.28 9.48 -7.29
C LEU A 349 20.34 9.02 -5.82
N GLU A 350 20.08 7.75 -5.52
CA GLU A 350 20.28 7.16 -4.19
C GLU A 350 21.75 7.29 -3.77
N LYS A 351 22.68 6.99 -4.69
CA LYS A 351 24.11 7.16 -4.46
C LYS A 351 24.50 8.62 -4.16
N VAL A 352 23.99 9.60 -4.91
CA VAL A 352 24.23 11.03 -4.63
C VAL A 352 23.60 11.42 -3.29
N CYS A 353 22.39 10.97 -3.00
CA CYS A 353 21.71 11.19 -1.71
C CYS A 353 22.35 10.45 -0.52
N SER A 354 23.35 9.60 -0.71
CA SER A 354 24.01 8.89 0.41
C SER A 354 24.88 9.81 1.27
N SER A 355 25.52 10.85 0.70
CA SER A 355 26.31 11.85 1.42
C SER A 355 25.51 13.10 1.78
N GLU A 356 25.94 13.83 2.80
CA GLU A 356 25.28 15.09 3.21
C GLU A 356 25.57 16.20 2.19
N GLU A 357 26.79 16.22 1.65
CA GLU A 357 27.21 17.12 0.59
C GLU A 357 26.39 16.90 -0.70
N GLY A 358 26.09 15.64 -1.04
CA GLY A 358 25.26 15.28 -2.19
C GLY A 358 23.79 15.63 -1.99
N ARG A 359 23.23 15.36 -0.80
CA ARG A 359 21.88 15.82 -0.41
C ARG A 359 21.75 17.34 -0.53
N GLN A 360 22.67 18.11 0.07
CA GLN A 360 22.65 19.57 -0.01
C GLN A 360 22.81 20.06 -1.45
N CYS A 361 23.67 19.44 -2.26
CA CYS A 361 23.85 19.80 -3.67
C CYS A 361 22.58 19.58 -4.51
N LEU A 362 21.86 18.48 -4.27
CA LEU A 362 20.55 18.22 -4.89
C LEU A 362 19.49 19.23 -4.44
N VAL A 363 19.35 19.48 -3.13
CA VAL A 363 18.42 20.48 -2.58
C VAL A 363 18.70 21.87 -3.15
N ASP A 364 19.95 22.32 -3.14
CA ASP A 364 20.35 23.61 -3.70
C ASP A 364 20.07 23.70 -5.20
N SER A 365 20.22 22.60 -5.93
CA SER A 365 20.03 22.59 -7.39
C SER A 365 18.55 22.54 -7.79
N ILE A 366 17.71 21.82 -7.04
CA ILE A 366 16.25 21.91 -7.15
C ILE A 366 15.79 23.35 -6.84
N ASN A 367 16.25 23.94 -5.74
CA ASN A 367 15.91 25.32 -5.36
C ASN A 367 16.32 26.37 -6.42
N LYS A 368 17.39 26.13 -7.21
CA LYS A 368 17.77 27.01 -8.34
C LYS A 368 16.74 27.04 -9.47
N SER A 369 15.87 26.02 -9.59
CA SER A 369 14.78 26.01 -10.60
C SER A 369 13.55 26.80 -10.15
N GLY A 370 13.53 27.32 -8.91
CA GLY A 370 12.38 28.00 -8.31
C GLY A 370 11.35 27.07 -7.66
N ALA A 371 11.46 25.75 -7.80
CA ALA A 371 10.65 24.79 -7.06
C ALA A 371 11.35 24.37 -5.76
N SER A 372 10.57 24.11 -4.71
CA SER A 372 11.02 23.37 -3.54
C SER A 372 10.94 21.86 -3.76
N VAL A 373 11.67 21.09 -2.94
CA VAL A 373 11.57 19.61 -2.89
C VAL A 373 10.14 19.12 -2.65
N GLN A 374 9.33 19.87 -1.88
CA GLN A 374 7.93 19.53 -1.64
C GLN A 374 7.05 19.73 -2.89
N GLU A 375 7.23 20.85 -3.61
CA GLU A 375 6.51 21.12 -4.86
C GLU A 375 6.90 20.15 -5.97
N LEU A 376 8.16 19.70 -5.98
CA LEU A 376 8.63 18.62 -6.85
C LEU A 376 7.93 17.29 -6.53
N GLY A 377 7.71 16.97 -5.25
CA GLY A 377 7.10 15.72 -4.79
C GLY A 377 5.57 15.60 -4.98
N GLU A 378 4.81 16.70 -4.86
CA GLU A 378 3.34 16.66 -4.97
C GLU A 378 2.80 16.11 -6.32
N PRO A 379 3.42 16.39 -7.48
CA PRO A 379 3.10 15.73 -8.75
C PRO A 379 3.36 14.21 -8.78
N PHE A 380 4.43 13.73 -8.16
CA PHE A 380 4.74 12.28 -8.07
C PHE A 380 3.73 11.56 -7.21
N GLU A 381 3.47 12.07 -5.99
CA GLU A 381 2.44 11.57 -5.08
C GLU A 381 1.09 11.39 -5.80
N LYS A 382 0.71 12.39 -6.61
CA LYS A 382 -0.52 12.34 -7.40
C LYS A 382 -0.45 11.30 -8.51
N MET A 383 0.62 11.25 -9.30
CA MET A 383 0.75 10.27 -10.39
C MET A 383 0.70 8.84 -9.85
N GLU A 384 1.39 8.56 -8.75
CA GLU A 384 1.41 7.25 -8.12
C GLU A 384 0.04 6.88 -7.56
N THR A 385 -0.63 7.78 -6.83
CA THR A 385 -1.99 7.50 -6.33
C THR A 385 -3.05 7.38 -7.44
N ASP A 386 -2.93 8.14 -8.53
CA ASP A 386 -3.79 8.00 -9.72
C ASP A 386 -3.59 6.63 -10.42
N ILE A 387 -2.35 6.11 -10.48
CA ILE A 387 -2.03 4.77 -11.03
C ILE A 387 -2.52 3.66 -10.10
N LEU A 388 -2.27 3.77 -8.79
CA LEU A 388 -2.74 2.81 -7.78
C LEU A 388 -4.27 2.67 -7.80
N GLU A 389 -5.02 3.77 -7.97
CA GLU A 389 -6.48 3.67 -8.09
C GLU A 389 -6.88 2.86 -9.33
N GLU A 390 -6.21 3.00 -10.48
CA GLU A 390 -6.53 2.18 -11.66
C GLU A 390 -6.07 0.72 -11.52
N ILE A 391 -4.97 0.43 -10.83
CA ILE A 391 -4.55 -0.95 -10.49
C ILE A 391 -5.66 -1.63 -9.65
N ALA A 392 -6.13 -0.98 -8.60
CA ALA A 392 -7.22 -1.49 -7.77
C ALA A 392 -8.55 -1.60 -8.55
N ARG A 393 -8.84 -0.67 -9.48
CA ARG A 393 -9.97 -0.82 -10.41
C ARG A 393 -9.80 -2.02 -11.33
N ARG A 394 -8.61 -2.32 -11.85
CA ARG A 394 -8.35 -3.52 -12.68
C ARG A 394 -8.57 -4.79 -11.90
N ARG A 395 -7.95 -4.96 -10.73
CA ARG A 395 -8.16 -6.14 -9.86
C ARG A 395 -9.65 -6.33 -9.54
N ALA A 396 -10.32 -5.26 -9.11
CA ALA A 396 -11.74 -5.28 -8.82
C ALA A 396 -12.62 -5.59 -10.06
N ARG A 397 -12.21 -5.24 -11.29
CA ARG A 397 -12.89 -5.65 -12.55
C ARG A 397 -12.71 -7.14 -12.82
N ILE A 398 -11.50 -7.66 -12.65
CA ILE A 398 -11.12 -9.05 -12.92
C ILE A 398 -11.80 -10.01 -11.94
N GLU A 399 -11.80 -9.70 -10.63
CA GLU A 399 -12.51 -10.48 -9.59
C GLU A 399 -14.02 -10.66 -9.88
N ARG A 400 -14.61 -9.81 -10.72
CA ARG A 400 -16.05 -9.84 -11.09
C ARG A 400 -16.32 -10.65 -12.37
N GLY A 401 -15.31 -11.30 -12.94
CA GLY A 401 -15.40 -11.94 -14.26
C GLY A 401 -15.66 -10.94 -15.38
N ARG A 402 -15.07 -9.74 -15.29
CA ARG A 402 -15.17 -8.67 -16.30
C ARG A 402 -13.79 -8.02 -16.55
N PRO A 403 -12.78 -8.79 -17.01
CA PRO A 403 -11.47 -8.25 -17.29
C PRO A 403 -11.52 -7.11 -18.32
N SER A 404 -10.52 -6.22 -18.24
CA SER A 404 -10.24 -5.26 -19.31
C SER A 404 -9.69 -6.00 -20.55
N LEU A 405 -9.55 -5.32 -21.68
CA LEU A 405 -8.50 -5.71 -22.63
C LEU A 405 -7.21 -4.97 -22.25
N ASN A 406 -6.07 -5.66 -22.25
CA ASN A 406 -4.75 -5.08 -22.08
C ASN A 406 -4.24 -4.45 -23.40
N ALA A 407 -3.00 -3.95 -23.40
CA ALA A 407 -2.42 -3.25 -24.55
C ALA A 407 -2.37 -4.13 -25.83
N ASP A 408 -2.13 -5.44 -25.67
CA ASP A 408 -2.08 -6.42 -26.76
C ASP A 408 -3.45 -6.98 -27.16
N LEU A 409 -4.54 -6.36 -26.69
CA LEU A 409 -5.93 -6.73 -26.96
C LEU A 409 -6.31 -8.14 -26.45
N THR A 410 -5.61 -8.63 -25.43
CA THR A 410 -5.95 -9.87 -24.70
C THR A 410 -6.63 -9.53 -23.36
N GLU A 411 -7.29 -10.49 -22.72
CA GLU A 411 -7.99 -10.24 -21.45
C GLU A 411 -6.98 -10.02 -20.30
N ASP A 412 -7.10 -8.85 -19.65
CA ASP A 412 -6.30 -8.34 -18.52
C ASP A 412 -6.43 -9.31 -17.33
N THR A 413 -5.36 -10.03 -16.97
CA THR A 413 -5.34 -11.03 -15.89
C THR A 413 -4.77 -10.45 -14.59
N LEU A 414 -4.97 -11.16 -13.47
CA LEU A 414 -4.37 -10.76 -12.20
C LEU A 414 -2.83 -10.73 -12.26
N SER A 415 -2.22 -11.64 -13.03
CA SER A 415 -0.75 -11.68 -13.21
C SER A 415 -0.24 -10.43 -13.92
N ASP A 416 -0.97 -9.92 -14.93
CA ASP A 416 -0.56 -8.73 -15.68
C ASP A 416 -0.66 -7.46 -14.80
N VAL A 417 -1.64 -7.43 -13.89
CA VAL A 417 -1.81 -6.35 -12.89
C VAL A 417 -0.74 -6.41 -11.80
N ASP A 418 -0.39 -7.62 -11.34
CA ASP A 418 0.68 -7.82 -10.35
C ASP A 418 2.07 -7.51 -10.93
N GLU A 419 2.32 -7.87 -12.20
CA GLU A 419 3.55 -7.52 -12.92
C GLU A 419 3.67 -6.01 -13.18
N LEU A 420 2.57 -5.36 -13.60
CA LEU A 420 2.52 -3.90 -13.75
C LEU A 420 2.89 -3.18 -12.44
N PHE A 421 2.37 -3.66 -11.30
CA PHE A 421 2.73 -3.12 -9.99
C PHE A 421 4.20 -3.40 -9.60
N ALA A 422 4.71 -4.61 -9.84
CA ALA A 422 6.10 -4.96 -9.52
C ALA A 422 7.12 -4.11 -10.30
N ASN A 423 6.86 -3.90 -11.60
CA ASN A 423 7.67 -3.03 -12.45
C ASN A 423 7.63 -1.56 -11.97
N MET A 424 6.45 -1.06 -11.60
CA MET A 424 6.27 0.28 -11.00
C MET A 424 7.04 0.44 -9.69
N ALA A 425 6.92 -0.53 -8.78
CA ALA A 425 7.46 -0.44 -7.42
C ALA A 425 9.00 -0.51 -7.37
N THR A 426 9.64 -1.17 -8.34
CA THR A 426 11.11 -1.35 -8.38
C THR A 426 11.86 -0.02 -8.47
N ASP A 427 11.37 0.92 -9.28
CA ASP A 427 11.97 2.25 -9.44
C ASP A 427 11.38 3.27 -8.46
N MET A 428 10.05 3.36 -8.36
CA MET A 428 9.39 4.46 -7.64
C MET A 428 9.69 4.46 -6.14
N THR A 429 9.86 3.30 -5.52
CA THR A 429 10.25 3.22 -4.09
C THR A 429 11.59 3.92 -3.84
N LYS A 430 12.59 3.71 -4.72
CA LYS A 430 13.91 4.36 -4.62
C LYS A 430 13.82 5.87 -4.85
N TYR A 431 13.04 6.33 -5.84
CA TYR A 431 12.80 7.77 -6.05
C TYR A 431 12.11 8.41 -4.83
N ASN A 432 11.15 7.71 -4.22
CA ASN A 432 10.46 8.18 -3.03
C ASN A 432 11.40 8.24 -1.82
N ASP A 433 12.29 7.26 -1.64
CA ASP A 433 13.32 7.27 -0.60
C ASP A 433 14.36 8.40 -0.82
N VAL A 434 14.78 8.64 -2.07
CA VAL A 434 15.58 9.80 -2.47
C VAL A 434 14.89 11.12 -2.10
N LEU A 435 13.62 11.30 -2.48
CA LEU A 435 12.88 12.54 -2.22
C LEU A 435 12.65 12.76 -0.70
N LYS A 436 12.30 11.70 0.05
CA LYS A 436 12.19 11.76 1.52
C LYS A 436 13.54 12.12 2.16
N GLY A 437 14.64 11.56 1.64
CA GLY A 437 16.01 11.91 2.06
C GLY A 437 16.42 13.36 1.78
N LEU A 438 15.76 14.03 0.83
CA LEU A 438 15.90 15.45 0.52
C LEU A 438 14.91 16.35 1.30
N GLY A 439 14.08 15.78 2.18
CA GLY A 439 13.12 16.51 3.02
C GLY A 439 11.71 16.65 2.43
N TRP A 440 11.33 15.82 1.45
CA TRP A 440 9.92 15.70 1.03
C TRP A 440 9.09 14.98 2.10
N GLU A 441 7.89 15.50 2.38
CA GLU A 441 6.88 14.82 3.18
C GLU A 441 5.72 14.37 2.28
N PRO A 442 5.53 13.05 2.06
CA PRO A 442 4.34 12.52 1.41
C PRO A 442 3.06 12.92 2.14
N PHE A 443 2.01 13.23 1.38
CA PHE A 443 0.68 13.60 1.86
C PHE A 443 0.66 14.79 2.85
N LYS A 444 1.61 15.74 2.74
CA LYS A 444 1.78 16.88 3.68
C LYS A 444 0.50 17.69 3.97
N LYS A 445 -0.45 17.71 3.04
CA LYS A 445 -1.77 18.38 3.16
C LYS A 445 -2.86 17.35 3.44
N ASP A 446 -3.74 17.58 4.42
CA ASP A 446 -4.81 16.63 4.76
C ASP A 446 -5.78 16.36 3.59
N GLU A 447 -5.95 17.30 2.65
CA GLU A 447 -6.76 17.08 1.45
C GLU A 447 -6.17 16.01 0.51
N SER A 448 -4.88 15.73 0.59
CA SER A 448 -4.21 14.71 -0.23
C SER A 448 -4.43 13.28 0.29
N LEU A 449 -4.64 13.11 1.61
CA LEU A 449 -5.02 11.83 2.21
C LEU A 449 -6.34 11.29 1.64
N ALA A 450 -7.21 12.19 1.14
CA ALA A 450 -8.46 11.81 0.47
C ALA A 450 -8.26 10.88 -0.74
N LYS A 451 -7.08 10.88 -1.38
CA LYS A 451 -6.75 9.98 -2.49
C LYS A 451 -6.58 8.52 -2.05
N LEU A 452 -6.18 8.29 -0.80
CA LEU A 452 -6.01 6.95 -0.20
C LEU A 452 -7.36 6.30 0.17
N PHE A 453 -8.48 6.99 -0.09
CA PHE A 453 -9.84 6.49 0.10
C PHE A 453 -10.59 6.56 -1.23
N CYS A 454 -11.04 5.41 -1.73
CA CYS A 454 -11.69 5.26 -3.04
C CYS A 454 -13.17 5.71 -2.99
N THR A 455 -13.36 6.97 -2.61
CA THR A 455 -14.66 7.64 -2.44
C THR A 455 -15.40 7.84 -3.77
N SER A 456 -14.69 7.79 -4.90
CA SER A 456 -15.17 8.00 -6.27
C SER A 456 -16.45 7.21 -6.60
N SER A 457 -17.34 7.77 -7.43
CA SER A 457 -18.68 7.20 -7.70
C SER A 457 -18.66 6.05 -8.71
N LEU A 458 -17.80 5.06 -8.48
CA LEU A 458 -17.83 3.75 -9.13
C LEU A 458 -19.13 3.04 -8.71
N GLY A 459 -19.80 2.38 -9.66
CA GLY A 459 -21.22 2.02 -9.58
C GLY A 459 -21.62 1.08 -8.43
N LEU A 460 -22.94 0.90 -8.26
CA LEU A 460 -23.66 0.33 -7.10
C LEU A 460 -23.13 -0.99 -6.45
N PHE A 461 -22.19 -1.69 -7.07
CA PHE A 461 -21.64 -2.96 -6.59
C PHE A 461 -20.12 -2.89 -6.27
N THR A 462 -19.49 -1.71 -6.36
CA THR A 462 -18.03 -1.58 -6.09
C THR A 462 -17.74 -1.63 -4.59
N LYS A 463 -16.86 -2.55 -4.19
CA LYS A 463 -16.36 -2.68 -2.82
C LYS A 463 -15.29 -1.61 -2.56
N LYS A 464 -15.73 -0.41 -2.16
CA LYS A 464 -14.87 0.77 -1.92
C LYS A 464 -13.92 0.59 -0.73
N ASP A 465 -14.36 -0.17 0.26
CA ASP A 465 -13.59 -0.72 1.38
C ASP A 465 -12.32 -1.42 0.88
N LYS A 466 -12.48 -2.53 0.13
CA LYS A 466 -11.37 -3.28 -0.45
C LYS A 466 -10.46 -2.41 -1.33
N MET A 467 -11.05 -1.59 -2.17
CA MET A 467 -10.31 -0.77 -3.14
C MET A 467 -9.43 0.28 -2.44
N SER A 468 -9.89 0.86 -1.33
CA SER A 468 -9.09 1.78 -0.52
C SER A 468 -7.93 1.08 0.18
N ILE A 469 -8.19 -0.12 0.73
CA ILE A 469 -7.16 -0.98 1.35
C ILE A 469 -6.08 -1.36 0.34
N GLU A 470 -6.44 -1.67 -0.91
CA GLU A 470 -5.50 -2.00 -1.98
C GLU A 470 -4.65 -0.79 -2.41
N VAL A 471 -5.25 0.40 -2.54
CA VAL A 471 -4.51 1.65 -2.81
C VAL A 471 -3.57 1.99 -1.66
N GLN A 472 -3.97 1.76 -0.40
CA GLN A 472 -3.16 1.99 0.78
C GLN A 472 -1.99 0.99 0.91
N ASP A 473 -2.22 -0.30 0.66
CA ASP A 473 -1.18 -1.33 0.58
C ASP A 473 -0.14 -1.01 -0.51
N GLY A 474 -0.59 -0.62 -1.70
CA GLY A 474 0.28 -0.14 -2.77
C GLY A 474 1.09 1.10 -2.36
N ALA A 475 0.44 2.12 -1.80
CA ALA A 475 1.11 3.35 -1.36
C ALA A 475 2.10 3.12 -0.19
N TYR A 476 1.84 2.14 0.67
CA TYR A 476 2.77 1.69 1.70
C TYR A 476 4.00 1.00 1.08
N LYS A 477 3.79 0.10 0.11
CA LYS A 477 4.86 -0.59 -0.63
C LYS A 477 5.74 0.35 -1.46
N LEU A 478 5.17 1.43 -2.01
CA LEU A 478 5.93 2.52 -2.67
C LEU A 478 6.63 3.47 -1.68
N GLY A 479 6.52 3.23 -0.37
CA GLY A 479 7.15 4.05 0.67
C GLY A 479 6.49 5.41 0.91
N LEU A 480 5.27 5.66 0.39
CA LEU A 480 4.53 6.90 0.60
C LEU A 480 3.86 6.97 1.98
N ILE A 481 3.36 5.83 2.49
CA ILE A 481 2.75 5.77 3.83
C ILE A 481 3.83 5.44 4.86
N THR A 482 4.21 6.45 5.65
CA THR A 482 5.03 6.30 6.87
C THR A 482 4.13 6.20 8.11
N PRO A 483 4.63 5.78 9.29
CA PRO A 483 3.80 5.72 10.51
C PRO A 483 3.13 7.05 10.89
N GLY A 484 3.77 8.19 10.62
CA GLY A 484 3.16 9.52 10.81
C GLY A 484 2.11 9.88 9.75
N VAL A 485 2.17 9.29 8.56
CA VAL A 485 1.07 9.34 7.58
C VAL A 485 -0.09 8.45 8.06
N THR A 486 0.20 7.26 8.59
CA THR A 486 -0.81 6.36 9.19
C THR A 486 -1.57 7.05 10.33
N ASP A 487 -0.89 7.76 11.23
CA ASP A 487 -1.54 8.53 12.29
C ASP A 487 -2.54 9.55 11.74
N ARG A 488 -2.11 10.29 10.71
CA ARG A 488 -2.96 11.30 10.04
C ARG A 488 -4.09 10.65 9.25
N LEU A 489 -3.89 9.45 8.70
CA LEU A 489 -4.91 8.66 8.02
C LEU A 489 -6.04 8.25 8.98
N TYR A 490 -5.72 7.72 10.16
CA TYR A 490 -6.71 7.41 11.21
C TYR A 490 -7.42 8.67 11.73
N ASN A 491 -6.69 9.79 11.91
CA ASN A 491 -7.29 11.08 12.28
C ASN A 491 -8.27 11.59 11.21
N TYR A 492 -7.93 11.45 9.93
CA TYR A 492 -8.79 11.81 8.80
C TYR A 492 -10.03 10.92 8.71
N GLN A 493 -9.85 9.60 8.84
CA GLN A 493 -10.95 8.63 8.91
C GLN A 493 -11.93 9.00 10.04
N PHE A 494 -11.42 9.29 11.25
CA PHE A 494 -12.25 9.71 12.37
C PHE A 494 -13.01 10.99 12.09
N LYS A 495 -12.34 12.01 11.56
CA LYS A 495 -12.96 13.30 11.18
C LYS A 495 -14.13 13.10 10.22
N GLU A 496 -13.94 12.35 9.14
CA GLU A 496 -14.98 12.16 8.12
C GLU A 496 -16.11 11.22 8.58
N LEU A 497 -15.80 10.13 9.28
CA LEU A 497 -16.82 9.24 9.85
C LEU A 497 -17.64 9.94 10.94
N PHE A 498 -17.02 10.67 11.86
CA PHE A 498 -17.72 11.43 12.90
C PHE A 498 -18.59 12.55 12.32
N ASN A 499 -18.12 13.22 11.25
CA ASN A 499 -18.91 14.21 10.51
C ASN A 499 -20.08 13.57 9.72
N ALA A 500 -19.91 12.38 9.15
CA ALA A 500 -21.01 11.62 8.53
C ALA A 500 -22.04 11.16 9.57
N THR A 501 -21.57 10.75 10.75
CA THR A 501 -22.38 10.30 11.89
C THR A 501 -23.24 11.44 12.46
N LYS A 502 -22.64 12.62 12.71
CA LYS A 502 -23.36 13.84 13.10
C LYS A 502 -24.42 14.31 12.10
N ARG A 503 -24.25 13.99 10.81
CA ARG A 503 -25.23 14.27 9.74
C ARG A 503 -26.28 13.15 9.56
N GLY A 504 -26.14 12.03 10.27
CA GLY A 504 -26.94 10.81 10.05
C GLY A 504 -26.69 10.11 8.71
N SER A 505 -25.75 10.58 7.89
CA SER A 505 -25.55 10.10 6.51
C SER A 505 -24.87 8.73 6.44
N ILE A 506 -24.21 8.29 7.52
CA ILE A 506 -23.56 6.97 7.68
C ILE A 506 -24.54 5.78 7.61
N LEU A 507 -25.85 6.06 7.59
CA LEU A 507 -26.94 5.08 7.42
C LEU A 507 -27.66 5.21 6.05
N GLY A 508 -27.13 6.03 5.14
CA GLY A 508 -27.74 6.27 3.83
C GLY A 508 -27.57 5.10 2.86
N TYR A 509 -28.55 4.90 1.98
CA TYR A 509 -28.50 3.86 0.94
C TYR A 509 -27.34 4.06 -0.07
N ASN A 510 -26.93 5.32 -0.29
CA ASN A 510 -25.76 5.71 -1.06
C ASN A 510 -24.63 6.24 -0.16
N ASP A 511 -24.46 5.68 1.04
CA ASP A 511 -23.40 6.08 1.96
C ASP A 511 -22.02 5.72 1.41
N ASN A 512 -21.18 6.74 1.17
CA ASN A 512 -19.80 6.57 0.73
C ASN A 512 -18.83 6.23 1.88
N SER A 513 -19.27 6.22 3.14
CA SER A 513 -18.35 6.10 4.28
C SER A 513 -17.63 4.75 4.39
N SER A 514 -18.10 3.71 3.69
CA SER A 514 -17.37 2.45 3.51
C SER A 514 -16.08 2.60 2.69
N ALA A 515 -15.89 3.70 1.97
CA ALA A 515 -14.61 4.06 1.37
C ALA A 515 -13.56 4.48 2.42
N TYR A 516 -13.99 4.90 3.62
CA TYR A 516 -13.09 5.24 4.72
C TYR A 516 -12.73 4.00 5.55
N ALA A 517 -12.33 2.91 4.87
CA ALA A 517 -11.65 1.78 5.47
C ALA A 517 -10.14 2.06 5.52
N ILE A 518 -9.46 1.55 6.55
CA ILE A 518 -8.00 1.59 6.66
C ILE A 518 -7.49 0.16 6.65
N ASN A 519 -6.41 -0.11 5.91
CA ASN A 519 -5.70 -1.38 5.95
C ASN A 519 -5.15 -1.61 7.38
N PRO A 520 -5.59 -2.66 8.11
CA PRO A 520 -5.17 -2.89 9.50
C PRO A 520 -3.69 -3.24 9.66
N ASP A 521 -2.99 -3.61 8.58
CA ASP A 521 -1.54 -3.87 8.60
C ASP A 521 -0.70 -2.56 8.64
N LEU A 522 -1.33 -1.38 8.48
CA LEU A 522 -0.65 -0.09 8.59
C LEU A 522 -0.39 0.29 10.05
N VAL A 523 0.89 0.22 10.44
CA VAL A 523 1.34 0.52 11.80
C VAL A 523 1.42 2.05 12.04
N PRO A 524 0.75 2.59 13.08
CA PRO A 524 0.88 3.99 13.52
C PRO A 524 2.22 4.28 14.21
N SER A 525 2.54 5.54 14.51
CA SER A 525 3.86 5.92 15.06
C SER A 525 4.12 5.49 16.50
N GLY A 526 3.07 5.17 17.26
CA GLY A 526 3.10 5.07 18.72
C GLY A 526 2.87 6.40 19.46
N GLU A 527 2.87 7.55 18.79
CA GLU A 527 2.68 8.87 19.42
C GLU A 527 1.22 9.36 19.43
N ASP A 528 0.47 9.20 18.33
CA ASP A 528 -0.93 9.66 18.29
C ASP A 528 -1.87 8.68 19.01
N VAL A 529 -2.37 9.08 20.18
CA VAL A 529 -3.24 8.27 21.04
C VAL A 529 -4.52 7.78 20.33
N LYS A 530 -5.07 8.56 19.40
CA LYS A 530 -6.30 8.21 18.67
C LYS A 530 -6.00 7.17 17.59
N ALA A 531 -4.95 7.36 16.81
CA ALA A 531 -4.53 6.42 15.77
C ALA A 531 -4.15 5.07 16.38
N ASN A 532 -3.34 5.06 17.45
CA ASN A 532 -2.99 3.85 18.18
C ASN A 532 -4.23 3.15 18.76
N TYR A 533 -5.16 3.90 19.37
CA TYR A 533 -6.41 3.32 19.87
C TYR A 533 -7.21 2.61 18.75
N TRP A 534 -7.45 3.28 17.62
CA TRP A 534 -8.24 2.72 16.52
C TRP A 534 -7.53 1.62 15.73
N HIS A 535 -6.20 1.63 15.64
CA HIS A 535 -5.41 0.51 15.12
C HIS A 535 -5.62 -0.77 15.94
N GLU A 536 -5.57 -0.70 17.27
CA GLU A 536 -5.90 -1.87 18.10
C GLU A 536 -7.37 -2.30 17.97
N GLN A 537 -8.31 -1.37 17.77
CA GLN A 537 -9.72 -1.72 17.49
C GLN A 537 -9.89 -2.42 16.14
N SER A 538 -9.12 -2.01 15.13
CA SER A 538 -9.11 -2.65 13.80
C SER A 538 -8.55 -4.07 13.80
N LYS A 539 -7.74 -4.47 14.79
CA LYS A 539 -7.32 -5.87 14.96
C LYS A 539 -8.45 -6.77 15.46
N LEU A 540 -9.41 -6.22 16.20
CA LEU A 540 -10.54 -6.95 16.79
C LEU A 540 -11.77 -6.96 15.86
N LEU A 541 -12.12 -5.81 15.30
CA LEU A 541 -13.30 -5.65 14.43
C LEU A 541 -12.99 -5.71 12.93
N GLY A 542 -11.72 -5.56 12.53
CA GLY A 542 -11.28 -5.47 11.13
C GLY A 542 -11.19 -4.03 10.59
N ASP A 543 -10.88 -3.93 9.30
CA ASP A 543 -10.76 -2.70 8.49
C ASP A 543 -11.85 -1.63 8.70
N ASN A 544 -13.08 -2.06 8.97
CA ASN A 544 -14.28 -1.24 9.15
C ASN A 544 -14.59 -0.90 10.62
N ALA A 545 -13.72 -1.23 11.59
CA ALA A 545 -13.93 -1.06 13.03
C ALA A 545 -14.54 0.30 13.42
N MET A 546 -13.87 1.39 13.02
CA MET A 546 -14.31 2.74 13.35
C MET A 546 -15.68 3.07 12.74
N ARG A 547 -15.96 2.58 11.52
CA ARG A 547 -17.27 2.76 10.86
C ARG A 547 -18.37 2.00 11.61
N LEU A 548 -18.10 0.78 12.05
CA LEU A 548 -19.04 -0.05 12.82
C LEU A 548 -19.38 0.63 14.16
N CYS A 549 -18.37 1.05 14.92
CA CYS A 549 -18.59 1.76 16.19
C CYS A 549 -19.33 3.09 16.01
N MET A 550 -19.04 3.85 14.95
CA MET A 550 -19.74 5.10 14.61
C MET A 550 -21.22 4.86 14.24
N VAL A 551 -21.51 3.80 13.47
CA VAL A 551 -22.88 3.36 13.19
C VAL A 551 -23.61 2.99 14.48
N GLN A 552 -22.98 2.21 15.36
CA GLN A 552 -23.60 1.78 16.62
C GLN A 552 -23.86 2.97 17.55
N ALA A 553 -22.91 3.88 17.68
CA ALA A 553 -23.07 5.10 18.48
C ALA A 553 -24.26 5.93 17.99
N LEU A 554 -24.46 6.05 16.68
CA LEU A 554 -25.62 6.73 16.12
C LEU A 554 -26.94 6.02 16.47
N GLU A 555 -27.02 4.69 16.40
CA GLU A 555 -28.21 3.93 16.84
C GLU A 555 -28.54 4.20 18.31
N MET A 556 -27.54 4.18 19.19
CA MET A 556 -27.70 4.47 20.63
C MET A 556 -28.20 5.91 20.92
N THR A 557 -28.03 6.85 19.99
CA THR A 557 -28.60 8.22 20.11
C THR A 557 -30.04 8.35 19.58
N LYS A 558 -30.66 7.29 19.00
CA LYS A 558 -32.02 7.37 18.44
C LYS A 558 -33.13 7.10 19.45
N GLU A 559 -33.04 5.98 20.16
CA GLU A 559 -34.07 5.52 21.09
C GLU A 559 -33.85 6.17 22.47
N SER A 560 -34.92 6.74 23.06
CA SER A 560 -34.89 7.26 24.43
C SER A 560 -34.91 6.11 25.44
N GLN A 561 -34.16 6.26 26.52
CA GLN A 561 -34.08 5.26 27.59
C GLN A 561 -35.41 5.10 28.35
N GLY A 562 -35.50 4.05 29.18
CA GLY A 562 -36.60 3.87 30.14
C GLY A 562 -36.69 4.98 31.20
N ASP A 563 -35.61 5.75 31.40
CA ASP A 563 -35.58 6.97 32.24
C ASP A 563 -35.92 8.27 31.47
N ASN A 564 -36.21 8.17 30.16
CA ASN A 564 -36.42 9.25 29.17
C ASN A 564 -35.19 10.12 28.86
N GLN A 565 -34.00 9.85 29.41
CA GLN A 565 -32.78 10.50 28.95
C GLN A 565 -32.40 10.00 27.55
N ARG A 566 -31.80 10.89 26.77
CA ARG A 566 -31.26 10.61 25.44
C ARG A 566 -29.75 10.84 25.48
N LEU A 567 -29.00 9.93 24.86
CA LEU A 567 -27.55 10.05 24.73
C LEU A 567 -27.20 10.94 23.53
N ASP A 568 -26.19 11.78 23.70
CA ASP A 568 -25.47 12.46 22.62
C ASP A 568 -24.18 11.69 22.27
N LEU A 569 -23.60 11.95 21.10
CA LEU A 569 -22.35 11.29 20.67
C LEU A 569 -21.17 11.53 21.64
N SER A 570 -21.18 12.65 22.37
CA SER A 570 -20.20 12.97 23.44
C SER A 570 -20.37 12.14 24.72
N ASP A 571 -21.50 11.47 24.90
CA ASP A 571 -21.69 10.52 26.00
C ASP A 571 -20.97 9.20 25.72
N LEU A 572 -20.86 8.84 24.44
CA LEU A 572 -20.37 7.57 23.91
C LEU A 572 -18.90 7.64 23.46
N ILE A 573 -18.45 8.79 22.95
CA ILE A 573 -17.09 9.03 22.44
C ILE A 573 -16.51 10.26 23.12
N ASP A 574 -15.25 10.21 23.57
CA ASP A 574 -14.57 11.34 24.22
C ASP A 574 -13.99 12.36 23.23
N GLU A 575 -13.44 13.46 23.73
CA GLU A 575 -12.81 14.51 22.92
C GLU A 575 -11.56 14.04 22.16
N LYS A 576 -10.94 12.94 22.60
CA LYS A 576 -9.81 12.27 21.93
C LYS A 576 -10.27 11.27 20.88
N GLY A 577 -11.57 11.03 20.74
CA GLY A 577 -12.13 10.05 19.80
C GLY A 577 -12.07 8.60 20.28
N ILE A 578 -11.94 8.37 21.58
CA ILE A 578 -11.90 7.05 22.24
C ILE A 578 -13.32 6.69 22.72
N LEU A 579 -13.69 5.41 22.69
CA LEU A 579 -14.99 4.94 23.17
C LEU A 579 -15.05 4.94 24.71
N LYS A 580 -16.10 5.55 25.24
CA LYS A 580 -16.37 5.66 26.68
C LYS A 580 -17.20 4.47 27.16
N ASP A 581 -17.15 4.18 28.45
CA ASP A 581 -17.86 3.07 29.10
C ASP A 581 -19.37 3.03 28.76
N THR A 582 -19.99 4.20 28.54
CA THR A 582 -21.38 4.34 28.06
C THR A 582 -21.69 3.58 26.78
N PHE A 583 -20.70 3.38 25.89
CA PHE A 583 -20.81 2.65 24.63
C PHE A 583 -20.95 1.13 24.84
N PHE A 584 -20.33 0.61 25.91
CA PHE A 584 -20.30 -0.81 26.25
C PHE A 584 -21.49 -1.24 27.13
N GLN A 585 -22.35 -0.30 27.51
CA GLN A 585 -23.55 -0.54 28.30
C GLN A 585 -24.65 -1.27 27.51
N ASN A 586 -25.40 -2.12 28.21
CA ASN A 586 -26.54 -2.84 27.66
C ASN A 586 -27.72 -1.88 27.48
N ARG A 587 -27.88 -1.38 26.26
CA ARG A 587 -28.94 -0.43 25.87
C ARG A 587 -29.54 -0.83 24.51
N PRO A 588 -30.82 -0.48 24.22
CA PRO A 588 -31.39 -0.66 22.88
C PRO A 588 -30.50 -0.02 21.81
N GLY A 589 -30.10 -0.81 20.80
CA GLY A 589 -29.19 -0.35 19.75
C GLY A 589 -27.71 -0.25 20.13
N SER A 590 -27.29 -0.76 21.30
CA SER A 590 -25.87 -0.98 21.63
C SER A 590 -25.29 -2.21 20.89
N LEU A 591 -23.96 -2.35 20.86
CA LEU A 591 -23.31 -3.48 20.17
C LEU A 591 -23.69 -4.83 20.79
N LEU A 592 -23.67 -4.91 22.12
CA LEU A 592 -24.10 -6.11 22.85
C LEU A 592 -25.57 -6.44 22.59
N TRP A 593 -26.44 -5.43 22.45
CA TRP A 593 -27.84 -5.63 22.08
C TRP A 593 -27.98 -6.23 20.68
N ASP A 594 -27.29 -5.70 19.67
CA ASP A 594 -27.39 -6.23 18.29
C ASP A 594 -26.79 -7.65 18.17
N VAL A 595 -25.76 -7.97 18.95
CA VAL A 595 -25.22 -9.35 19.11
C VAL A 595 -26.26 -10.29 19.75
N CYS A 596 -26.91 -9.88 20.84
CA CYS A 596 -27.86 -10.74 21.59
C CYS A 596 -29.28 -10.79 21.01
N ALA A 597 -29.72 -9.80 20.25
CA ALA A 597 -31.10 -9.68 19.78
C ALA A 597 -31.31 -10.26 18.36
N THR A 598 -32.46 -10.88 18.16
CA THR A 598 -32.91 -11.46 16.87
C THR A 598 -33.67 -10.46 15.98
N LYS A 599 -33.29 -9.17 15.99
CA LYS A 599 -33.88 -8.15 15.10
C LYS A 599 -33.49 -8.45 13.63
N ARG A 600 -34.38 -8.12 12.68
CA ARG A 600 -34.28 -8.37 11.22
C ARG A 600 -33.13 -7.65 10.47
N ARG A 601 -31.98 -7.36 11.08
CA ARG A 601 -30.78 -7.00 10.31
C ARG A 601 -30.22 -8.28 9.72
N ASP A 602 -30.39 -8.42 8.41
CA ASP A 602 -29.93 -9.56 7.60
C ASP A 602 -28.41 -9.53 7.39
N TYR A 603 -27.68 -9.52 8.52
CA TYR A 603 -26.26 -9.86 8.56
C TYR A 603 -26.14 -11.37 8.33
N GLY A 604 -26.19 -11.77 7.06
CA GLY A 604 -25.86 -13.12 6.58
C GLY A 604 -24.37 -13.48 6.72
N ASP A 605 -23.69 -12.87 7.71
CA ASP A 605 -22.29 -12.99 8.01
C ASP A 605 -22.11 -13.09 9.54
N TYR A 606 -22.01 -14.32 10.04
CA TYR A 606 -21.78 -14.58 11.45
C TYR A 606 -20.39 -14.13 11.92
N ASP A 607 -19.42 -13.99 11.02
CA ASP A 607 -18.06 -13.56 11.35
C ASP A 607 -18.04 -12.15 11.95
N CYS A 608 -18.85 -11.23 11.41
CA CYS A 608 -19.09 -9.91 12.00
C CYS A 608 -19.68 -9.98 13.44
N THR A 609 -20.46 -11.01 13.76
CA THR A 609 -21.00 -11.21 15.12
C THR A 609 -19.91 -11.71 16.08
N LEU A 610 -19.02 -12.58 15.62
CA LEU A 610 -17.92 -13.11 16.43
C LEU A 610 -16.84 -12.06 16.68
N ARG A 611 -16.44 -11.28 15.67
CA ARG A 611 -15.56 -10.12 15.85
C ARG A 611 -16.15 -9.08 16.81
N SER A 612 -17.47 -8.88 16.77
CA SER A 612 -18.17 -8.02 17.75
C SER A 612 -18.11 -8.56 19.18
N LEU A 613 -18.15 -9.89 19.36
CA LEU A 613 -17.96 -10.54 20.66
C LEU A 613 -16.52 -10.40 21.18
N GLU A 614 -15.52 -10.65 20.35
CA GLU A 614 -14.11 -10.53 20.73
C GLU A 614 -13.75 -9.10 21.12
N PHE A 615 -14.30 -8.11 20.39
CA PHE A 615 -14.21 -6.70 20.76
C PHE A 615 -14.91 -6.37 22.09
N LEU A 616 -16.09 -6.93 22.36
CA LEU A 616 -16.80 -6.74 23.64
C LEU A 616 -16.08 -7.41 24.81
N GLU A 617 -15.48 -8.59 24.61
CA GLU A 617 -14.68 -9.29 25.63
C GLU A 617 -13.40 -8.51 25.96
N ALA A 618 -12.68 -8.02 24.95
CA ALA A 618 -11.49 -7.17 25.13
C ALA A 618 -11.78 -5.90 25.96
N HIS A 619 -13.00 -5.38 25.90
CA HIS A 619 -13.47 -4.21 26.65
C HIS A 619 -14.41 -4.55 27.81
N GLN A 620 -14.42 -5.79 28.30
CA GLN A 620 -15.25 -6.21 29.45
C GLN A 620 -15.02 -5.33 30.70
N GLY A 621 -13.81 -4.77 30.86
CA GLY A 621 -13.50 -3.83 31.95
C GLY A 621 -14.21 -2.46 31.86
N GLN A 622 -14.78 -2.11 30.70
CA GLN A 622 -15.62 -0.93 30.48
C GLN A 622 -17.14 -1.27 30.52
N ALA A 623 -17.49 -2.56 30.56
CA ALA A 623 -18.88 -2.99 30.65
C ALA A 623 -19.43 -2.81 32.08
N SER A 624 -20.73 -2.57 32.19
CA SER A 624 -21.41 -2.25 33.44
C SER A 624 -21.94 -3.51 34.15
N GLU A 625 -21.84 -3.52 35.48
CA GLU A 625 -22.49 -4.50 36.36
C GLU A 625 -23.98 -4.19 36.54
N MET A 626 -24.38 -2.91 36.45
CA MET A 626 -25.72 -2.43 36.78
C MET A 626 -26.78 -2.79 35.72
N ASP A 627 -26.37 -2.98 34.47
CA ASP A 627 -27.23 -3.33 33.34
C ASP A 627 -27.00 -4.78 32.83
N GLY A 628 -26.20 -5.55 33.57
CA GLY A 628 -25.80 -6.91 33.23
C GLY A 628 -24.98 -7.06 31.95
N SER A 629 -24.46 -5.99 31.34
CA SER A 629 -23.61 -6.08 30.15
C SER A 629 -22.35 -6.91 30.43
N LYS A 630 -21.65 -6.64 31.53
CA LYS A 630 -20.46 -7.38 31.95
C LYS A 630 -20.75 -8.88 32.15
N ALA A 631 -21.82 -9.21 32.89
CA ALA A 631 -22.24 -10.60 33.13
C ALA A 631 -22.63 -11.31 31.83
N THR A 632 -23.36 -10.63 30.92
CA THR A 632 -23.76 -11.20 29.63
C THR A 632 -22.53 -11.46 28.73
N ILE A 633 -21.55 -10.55 28.70
CA ILE A 633 -20.28 -10.73 27.98
C ILE A 633 -19.49 -11.91 28.58
N LYS A 634 -19.41 -12.01 29.91
CA LYS A 634 -18.76 -13.14 30.62
C LYS A 634 -19.45 -14.48 30.37
N LEU A 635 -20.78 -14.49 30.21
CA LEU A 635 -21.54 -15.69 29.86
C LEU A 635 -21.23 -16.12 28.42
N LEU A 636 -21.17 -15.16 27.50
CA LEU A 636 -20.86 -15.40 26.09
C LEU A 636 -19.43 -15.91 25.89
N SER A 637 -18.43 -15.35 26.58
CA SER A 637 -17.02 -15.77 26.41
C SER A 637 -16.72 -17.21 26.84
N LYS A 638 -17.61 -17.87 27.59
CA LYS A 638 -17.54 -19.31 27.85
C LYS A 638 -17.73 -20.18 26.58
N MET A 639 -18.37 -19.66 25.53
CA MET A 639 -18.75 -20.40 24.31
C MET A 639 -17.57 -20.57 23.33
N ARG A 640 -16.39 -20.96 23.83
CA ARG A 640 -15.18 -21.16 23.04
C ARG A 640 -14.89 -22.66 22.81
N ASP A 641 -14.41 -22.99 21.61
CA ASP A 641 -14.05 -24.33 21.17
C ASP A 641 -12.67 -24.78 21.69
N GLU A 642 -12.23 -25.98 21.29
CA GLU A 642 -10.92 -26.54 21.70
C GLU A 642 -9.71 -25.74 21.14
N ASP A 643 -9.89 -24.97 20.07
CA ASP A 643 -8.89 -24.02 19.54
C ASP A 643 -8.91 -22.68 20.30
N GLY A 644 -9.87 -22.48 21.22
CA GLY A 644 -10.07 -21.24 21.97
C GLY A 644 -10.85 -20.15 21.20
N ARG A 645 -11.45 -20.46 20.05
CA ARG A 645 -12.26 -19.53 19.24
C ARG A 645 -13.74 -19.66 19.58
N TYR A 646 -14.56 -18.65 19.28
CA TYR A 646 -16.00 -18.75 19.52
C TYR A 646 -16.66 -19.85 18.68
N ASN A 647 -17.38 -20.77 19.33
CA ASN A 647 -18.21 -21.75 18.64
C ASN A 647 -19.44 -21.04 18.04
N VAL A 648 -19.41 -20.85 16.71
CA VAL A 648 -20.46 -20.19 15.91
C VAL A 648 -21.87 -20.70 16.22
N GLU A 649 -22.01 -22.02 16.36
CA GLU A 649 -23.31 -22.69 16.57
C GLU A 649 -23.80 -22.51 18.01
N ALA A 650 -22.91 -22.60 19.01
CA ALA A 650 -23.27 -22.33 20.41
C ALA A 650 -23.73 -20.87 20.61
N VAL A 651 -23.00 -19.91 20.03
CA VAL A 651 -23.35 -18.48 20.04
C VAL A 651 -24.70 -18.24 19.34
N ARG A 652 -24.93 -18.85 18.16
CA ARG A 652 -26.20 -18.76 17.43
C ARG A 652 -27.38 -19.27 18.27
N LEU A 653 -27.24 -20.47 18.84
CA LEU A 653 -28.29 -21.10 19.63
C LEU A 653 -28.59 -20.35 20.94
N PHE A 654 -27.57 -19.80 21.59
CA PHE A 654 -27.76 -18.90 22.72
C PHE A 654 -28.52 -17.64 22.31
N ARG A 655 -28.13 -16.97 21.21
CA ARG A 655 -28.81 -15.77 20.69
C ARG A 655 -30.29 -16.01 20.42
N GLU A 656 -30.61 -17.15 19.79
CA GLU A 656 -31.98 -17.56 19.46
C GLU A 656 -32.83 -17.92 20.69
N SER A 657 -32.24 -18.55 21.72
CA SER A 657 -32.95 -19.08 22.88
C SER A 657 -33.04 -18.11 24.07
N MET A 658 -31.90 -17.49 24.42
CA MET A 658 -31.67 -16.78 25.68
C MET A 658 -31.12 -15.36 25.54
N GLY A 659 -30.38 -15.04 24.46
CA GLY A 659 -29.65 -13.77 24.31
C GLY A 659 -30.53 -12.54 24.50
N SER A 660 -31.64 -12.46 23.77
CA SER A 660 -32.64 -11.38 23.91
C SER A 660 -33.21 -11.29 25.33
N ILE A 661 -33.36 -12.41 26.05
CA ILE A 661 -33.91 -12.41 27.43
C ILE A 661 -32.87 -11.87 28.41
N CYS A 662 -31.61 -12.25 28.26
CA CYS A 662 -30.49 -11.80 29.09
C CYS A 662 -30.33 -10.27 29.04
N VAL A 663 -30.38 -9.68 27.83
CA VAL A 663 -30.29 -8.21 27.69
C VAL A 663 -31.54 -7.44 28.13
N ASN A 664 -32.72 -8.09 28.19
CA ASN A 664 -33.98 -7.44 28.62
C ASN A 664 -34.31 -7.61 30.11
N ASN A 665 -33.74 -8.60 30.81
CA ASN A 665 -34.02 -8.86 32.24
C ASN A 665 -32.75 -9.22 33.04
N PRO A 666 -31.63 -8.48 32.89
CA PRO A 666 -30.34 -8.83 33.49
C PRO A 666 -30.43 -9.01 35.01
N GLU A 667 -31.14 -8.12 35.71
CA GLU A 667 -31.24 -8.05 37.17
C GLU A 667 -32.04 -9.21 37.80
N LYS A 668 -32.64 -10.07 36.98
CA LYS A 668 -33.34 -11.29 37.40
C LYS A 668 -32.55 -12.56 37.09
N LEU A 669 -31.62 -12.48 36.14
CA LEU A 669 -30.94 -13.63 35.53
C LEU A 669 -29.50 -13.80 36.03
N PHE A 670 -28.88 -12.74 36.54
CA PHE A 670 -27.52 -12.76 37.08
C PHE A 670 -27.48 -12.23 38.52
N ASP A 671 -26.71 -12.88 39.40
CA ASP A 671 -26.30 -12.34 40.70
C ASP A 671 -24.82 -11.94 40.59
N GLY A 672 -24.60 -10.64 40.36
CA GLY A 672 -23.32 -10.13 39.86
C GLY A 672 -22.98 -10.73 38.50
N ASP A 673 -21.97 -11.59 38.47
CA ASP A 673 -21.47 -12.25 37.26
C ASP A 673 -22.10 -13.63 36.97
N GLU A 674 -22.76 -14.26 37.95
CA GLU A 674 -23.11 -15.70 37.87
C GLU A 674 -24.61 -15.94 37.63
N PRO A 675 -25.02 -17.01 36.90
CA PRO A 675 -26.43 -17.26 36.58
C PRO A 675 -27.26 -17.67 37.80
N THR A 676 -28.48 -17.13 37.92
CA THR A 676 -29.41 -17.43 39.02
C THR A 676 -30.29 -18.66 38.78
N ASP A 677 -30.96 -19.16 39.83
CA ASP A 677 -32.07 -20.12 39.72
C ASP A 677 -33.12 -19.71 38.67
N LYS A 678 -33.34 -18.40 38.47
CA LYS A 678 -34.28 -17.88 37.47
C LYS A 678 -33.70 -17.90 36.06
N PHE A 679 -32.38 -17.82 35.87
CA PHE A 679 -31.74 -18.14 34.59
C PHE A 679 -31.97 -19.61 34.22
N TYR A 680 -31.62 -20.55 35.09
CA TYR A 680 -31.84 -21.98 34.85
C TYR A 680 -33.33 -22.29 34.61
N SER A 681 -34.23 -21.74 35.45
CA SER A 681 -35.68 -21.83 35.21
C SER A 681 -36.11 -21.28 33.84
N THR A 682 -35.45 -20.25 33.32
CA THR A 682 -35.76 -19.69 31.99
C THR A 682 -35.23 -20.57 30.86
N VAL A 683 -34.02 -21.14 31.01
CA VAL A 683 -33.45 -22.14 30.09
C VAL A 683 -34.35 -23.38 30.01
N PHE A 684 -34.78 -23.91 31.16
CA PHE A 684 -35.71 -25.04 31.27
C PHE A 684 -37.00 -24.79 30.47
N MET A 685 -37.61 -23.60 30.65
CA MET A 685 -38.82 -23.18 29.94
C MET A 685 -38.58 -22.82 28.46
N ARG A 686 -37.33 -22.88 27.95
CA ARG A 686 -36.96 -22.72 26.53
C ARG A 686 -36.63 -24.03 25.83
N CYS A 687 -36.37 -25.11 26.55
CA CYS A 687 -35.94 -26.38 25.95
C CYS A 687 -36.97 -26.95 24.95
N TYR A 688 -38.27 -26.77 25.20
CA TYR A 688 -39.32 -27.27 24.29
C TYR A 688 -39.35 -26.56 22.92
N CYS A 689 -38.96 -25.28 22.87
CA CYS A 689 -38.88 -24.51 21.62
C CYS A 689 -37.48 -24.50 20.99
N ASN A 690 -36.44 -24.96 21.70
CA ASN A 690 -35.10 -25.16 21.15
C ASN A 690 -34.48 -26.47 21.64
N LYS A 691 -34.57 -27.52 20.81
CA LYS A 691 -34.02 -28.86 21.07
C LYS A 691 -32.52 -28.88 21.31
N ASP A 692 -31.82 -27.88 20.79
CA ASP A 692 -30.37 -27.76 20.82
C ASP A 692 -29.86 -26.96 22.02
N THR A 693 -30.71 -26.65 23.01
CA THR A 693 -30.30 -25.96 24.25
C THR A 693 -29.11 -26.63 24.95
N ASP A 694 -29.00 -27.96 24.90
CA ASP A 694 -27.83 -28.69 25.42
C ASP A 694 -26.49 -28.25 24.78
N LYS A 695 -26.48 -27.90 23.49
CA LYS A 695 -25.26 -27.55 22.75
C LYS A 695 -24.63 -26.25 23.23
N PHE A 696 -25.42 -25.27 23.67
CA PHE A 696 -24.89 -24.00 24.19
C PHE A 696 -24.76 -24.03 25.71
N MET A 697 -25.65 -24.73 26.42
CA MET A 697 -25.58 -24.84 27.88
C MET A 697 -24.34 -25.59 28.34
N SER A 698 -23.87 -26.61 27.61
CA SER A 698 -22.66 -27.36 27.96
C SER A 698 -21.38 -26.50 28.08
N TYR A 699 -21.33 -25.34 27.41
CA TYR A 699 -20.27 -24.35 27.56
C TYR A 699 -20.46 -23.45 28.80
N ILE A 700 -21.71 -23.17 29.19
CA ILE A 700 -22.05 -22.32 30.34
C ILE A 700 -21.85 -23.08 31.65
N ASP A 701 -22.39 -24.30 31.70
CA ASP A 701 -22.43 -25.24 32.82
C ASP A 701 -22.75 -26.64 32.24
N SER A 702 -21.79 -27.58 32.31
CA SER A 702 -21.98 -28.94 31.79
C SER A 702 -23.06 -29.73 32.55
N ASP A 703 -23.24 -29.40 33.83
CA ASP A 703 -24.01 -30.17 34.79
C ASP A 703 -25.37 -29.49 35.05
N TRP A 704 -25.76 -28.53 34.19
CA TRP A 704 -26.93 -27.64 34.34
C TRP A 704 -28.28 -28.36 34.54
N LYS A 705 -28.35 -29.65 34.24
CA LYS A 705 -29.53 -30.50 34.44
C LYS A 705 -29.73 -30.93 35.90
N ASP A 706 -28.70 -30.82 36.73
CA ASP A 706 -28.77 -31.18 38.15
C ASP A 706 -29.28 -30.06 39.07
N HIS A 707 -29.46 -28.84 38.53
CA HIS A 707 -30.28 -27.80 39.16
C HIS A 707 -31.77 -28.17 39.26
N TYR A 708 -32.20 -29.27 38.61
CA TYR A 708 -33.58 -29.77 38.67
C TYR A 708 -33.68 -31.11 39.40
N GLY A 709 -34.75 -31.30 40.16
CA GLY A 709 -35.10 -32.60 40.74
C GLY A 709 -35.56 -33.61 39.69
N ASP A 710 -35.81 -34.85 40.11
CA ASP A 710 -36.11 -35.99 39.21
C ASP A 710 -37.28 -35.77 38.25
N ALA A 711 -38.29 -34.99 38.66
CA ALA A 711 -39.41 -34.61 37.78
C ALA A 711 -38.97 -33.64 36.66
N GLY A 712 -38.01 -32.75 36.94
CA GLY A 712 -37.42 -31.85 35.94
C GLY A 712 -36.49 -32.58 34.99
N ARG A 713 -35.65 -33.50 35.47
CA ARG A 713 -34.81 -34.35 34.61
C ARG A 713 -35.66 -35.19 33.64
N LYS A 714 -36.71 -35.87 34.12
CA LYS A 714 -37.67 -36.60 33.27
C LYS A 714 -38.37 -35.71 32.24
N TYR A 715 -38.66 -34.45 32.59
CA TYR A 715 -39.20 -33.50 31.62
C TYR A 715 -38.17 -33.13 30.53
N LEU A 716 -36.90 -32.90 30.88
CA LEU A 716 -35.85 -32.64 29.90
C LEU A 716 -35.61 -33.84 28.97
N GLU A 717 -35.71 -35.07 29.48
CA GLU A 717 -35.73 -36.29 28.65
C GLU A 717 -36.89 -36.26 27.66
N LEU A 718 -38.12 -36.00 28.12
CA LEU A 718 -39.32 -35.94 27.28
C LEU A 718 -39.30 -34.77 26.26
N VAL A 719 -38.70 -33.64 26.60
CA VAL A 719 -38.55 -32.50 25.68
C VAL A 719 -37.72 -32.83 24.45
N SER A 720 -36.71 -33.71 24.59
CA SER A 720 -35.90 -34.13 23.43
C SER A 720 -36.74 -34.75 22.31
N THR A 721 -37.90 -35.34 22.65
CA THR A 721 -38.86 -35.93 21.70
C THR A 721 -39.97 -34.98 21.27
N TYR A 722 -40.03 -33.72 21.75
CA TYR A 722 -41.08 -32.77 21.38
C TYR A 722 -41.14 -32.57 19.85
N PRO A 723 -42.31 -32.58 19.19
CA PRO A 723 -42.30 -32.60 17.73
C PRO A 723 -41.88 -31.28 17.05
N SER A 724 -41.18 -31.40 15.93
CA SER A 724 -40.57 -30.27 15.20
C SER A 724 -41.58 -29.45 14.36
N TRP A 725 -41.09 -28.33 13.81
CA TRP A 725 -41.91 -27.27 13.20
C TRP A 725 -42.39 -27.54 11.77
N SER A 726 -41.85 -28.54 11.06
CA SER A 726 -42.00 -28.67 9.60
C SER A 726 -43.01 -29.72 9.12
N ASP A 727 -42.98 -30.96 9.63
CA ASP A 727 -43.65 -32.11 8.96
C ASP A 727 -44.45 -33.04 9.90
N THR A 728 -44.53 -32.75 11.19
CA THR A 728 -45.21 -33.60 12.19
C THR A 728 -46.75 -33.58 12.03
N SER A 729 -47.40 -34.74 12.16
CA SER A 729 -48.86 -34.86 12.19
C SER A 729 -49.50 -34.30 13.47
N SER A 730 -50.83 -34.11 13.48
CA SER A 730 -51.53 -33.80 14.74
C SER A 730 -51.39 -34.93 15.75
N ASP A 731 -51.44 -36.19 15.29
CA ASP A 731 -51.42 -37.39 16.13
C ASP A 731 -50.13 -37.50 16.95
N GLU A 732 -48.96 -37.21 16.35
CA GLU A 732 -47.66 -37.22 17.04
C GLU A 732 -47.55 -36.12 18.11
N ARG A 733 -48.25 -34.98 17.93
CA ARG A 733 -48.36 -33.93 18.95
C ARG A 733 -49.32 -34.33 20.07
N THR A 734 -50.46 -34.93 19.72
CA THR A 734 -51.41 -35.49 20.68
C THR A 734 -50.75 -36.53 21.57
N GLU A 735 -50.07 -37.53 20.99
CA GLU A 735 -49.36 -38.59 21.73
C GLU A 735 -48.27 -38.01 22.65
N TRP A 736 -47.53 -36.98 22.21
CA TRP A 736 -46.54 -36.33 23.09
C TRP A 736 -47.20 -35.60 24.27
N ILE A 737 -48.32 -34.91 24.07
CA ILE A 737 -49.04 -34.20 25.14
C ILE A 737 -49.69 -35.20 26.12
N GLU A 738 -50.20 -36.34 25.65
CA GLU A 738 -50.65 -37.43 26.52
C GLU A 738 -49.51 -37.95 27.40
N ASN A 739 -48.34 -38.25 26.80
CA ASN A 739 -47.15 -38.68 27.54
C ASN A 739 -46.67 -37.61 28.56
N TYR A 740 -46.74 -36.32 28.23
CA TYR A 740 -46.43 -35.22 29.16
C TYR A 740 -47.40 -35.17 30.36
N LEU A 741 -48.68 -35.42 30.13
CA LEU A 741 -49.71 -35.42 31.17
C LEU A 741 -49.63 -36.66 32.07
N ASP A 742 -49.37 -37.84 31.51
CA ASP A 742 -49.24 -39.10 32.24
C ASP A 742 -47.92 -39.23 33.00
N ALA A 743 -46.85 -38.57 32.52
CA ALA A 743 -45.59 -38.42 33.26
C ALA A 743 -45.73 -37.56 34.55
N GLY A 744 -46.88 -36.88 34.74
CA GLY A 744 -47.10 -35.96 35.86
C GLY A 744 -46.35 -34.64 35.68
N GLY A 745 -46.48 -34.02 34.50
CA GLY A 745 -45.71 -32.86 34.05
C GLY A 745 -45.51 -31.75 35.09
N PRO A 746 -44.32 -31.12 35.15
CA PRO A 746 -43.81 -30.51 36.38
C PRO A 746 -44.48 -29.19 36.80
N THR A 747 -45.04 -28.39 35.87
CA THR A 747 -45.73 -27.12 36.21
C THR A 747 -46.90 -26.79 35.29
N ASN A 748 -47.87 -26.04 35.81
CA ASN A 748 -48.95 -25.44 35.02
C ASN A 748 -48.43 -24.33 34.09
N GLU A 749 -47.44 -23.54 34.52
CA GLU A 749 -46.81 -22.47 33.70
C GLU A 749 -46.26 -23.00 32.38
N LEU A 750 -45.77 -24.25 32.39
CA LEU A 750 -45.23 -24.92 31.22
C LEU A 750 -46.32 -25.54 30.35
N PHE A 751 -47.39 -26.06 30.95
CA PHE A 751 -48.58 -26.50 30.23
C PHE A 751 -49.26 -25.32 29.50
N ASP A 752 -49.28 -24.14 30.12
CA ASP A 752 -49.72 -22.89 29.50
C ASP A 752 -48.82 -22.45 28.32
N LYS A 753 -47.50 -22.74 28.36
CA LYS A 753 -46.57 -22.48 27.24
C LYS A 753 -46.67 -23.52 26.12
N ILE A 754 -47.01 -24.78 26.44
CA ILE A 754 -47.33 -25.83 25.46
C ILE A 754 -48.65 -25.53 24.74
N LEU A 755 -49.69 -25.06 25.45
CA LEU A 755 -50.97 -24.65 24.85
C LEU A 755 -50.76 -23.59 23.75
N LEU A 756 -49.88 -22.63 23.98
CA LEU A 756 -49.60 -21.50 23.08
C LEU A 756 -48.60 -21.82 21.96
N ASP A 757 -48.05 -23.03 21.88
CA ASP A 757 -47.21 -23.42 20.74
C ASP A 757 -48.05 -23.73 19.50
N ARG A 758 -48.22 -22.71 18.67
CA ARG A 758 -48.74 -22.78 17.30
C ARG A 758 -50.02 -23.62 17.20
N ASP A 759 -49.91 -24.86 16.72
CA ASP A 759 -51.05 -25.71 16.37
C ASP A 759 -51.71 -26.40 17.57
N ASN A 760 -51.10 -26.33 18.76
CA ASN A 760 -51.59 -27.02 19.94
C ASN A 760 -52.95 -26.50 20.43
N ILE A 761 -53.35 -25.24 20.15
CA ILE A 761 -54.72 -24.76 20.46
C ILE A 761 -55.79 -25.60 19.73
N ALA A 762 -55.52 -26.06 18.51
CA ALA A 762 -56.46 -26.93 17.79
C ALA A 762 -56.60 -28.31 18.48
N ILE A 763 -55.48 -28.88 18.94
CA ILE A 763 -55.46 -30.16 19.67
C ILE A 763 -56.20 -30.03 21.00
N PHE A 764 -55.93 -28.98 21.77
CA PHE A 764 -56.62 -28.72 23.04
C PHE A 764 -58.13 -28.45 22.86
N ARG A 765 -58.58 -27.96 21.69
CA ARG A 765 -60.01 -27.84 21.35
C ARG A 765 -60.69 -29.21 21.22
N GLU A 766 -59.97 -30.22 20.73
CA GLU A 766 -60.46 -31.59 20.57
C GLU A 766 -60.39 -32.43 21.86
N HIS A 767 -59.60 -31.98 22.86
CA HIS A 767 -59.42 -32.63 24.18
C HIS A 767 -59.91 -31.78 25.39
N PRO A 768 -61.23 -31.72 25.66
CA PRO A 768 -61.79 -30.96 26.79
C PRO A 768 -61.26 -31.35 28.18
N GLU A 769 -60.85 -32.61 28.36
CA GLU A 769 -60.25 -33.12 29.59
C GLU A 769 -58.84 -32.55 29.88
N TRP A 770 -58.17 -32.00 28.86
CA TRP A 770 -56.94 -31.21 29.02
C TRP A 770 -57.28 -29.76 29.36
N GLN A 771 -58.30 -29.18 28.70
CA GLN A 771 -58.79 -27.83 29.03
C GLN A 771 -59.22 -27.71 30.50
N ALA A 772 -59.77 -28.78 31.10
CA ALA A 772 -60.11 -28.82 32.51
C ALA A 772 -58.93 -28.45 33.44
N LYS A 773 -57.70 -28.83 33.06
CA LYS A 773 -56.44 -28.61 33.81
C LYS A 773 -55.88 -27.18 33.67
N LEU A 774 -56.32 -26.41 32.67
CA LEU A 774 -55.87 -25.03 32.43
C LEU A 774 -56.30 -24.04 33.53
N ALA A 775 -55.59 -22.92 33.66
CA ALA A 775 -56.04 -21.79 34.49
C ALA A 775 -57.18 -20.99 33.81
N ASP A 776 -57.94 -20.22 34.60
CA ASP A 776 -59.18 -19.58 34.15
C ASP A 776 -58.98 -18.51 33.06
N ASP A 777 -57.81 -17.88 33.02
CA ASP A 777 -57.40 -16.95 31.95
C ASP A 777 -57.12 -17.67 30.62
N LYS A 778 -56.64 -18.93 30.65
CA LYS A 778 -56.46 -19.76 29.45
C LYS A 778 -57.76 -20.42 29.01
N LYS A 779 -58.66 -20.73 29.95
CA LYS A 779 -60.06 -21.09 29.65
C LYS A 779 -60.79 -19.93 28.98
N ALA A 780 -60.55 -18.69 29.41
CA ALA A 780 -61.05 -17.49 28.74
C ALA A 780 -60.45 -17.30 27.33
N LEU A 781 -59.15 -17.55 27.14
CA LEU A 781 -58.49 -17.57 25.82
C LEU A 781 -59.14 -18.59 24.88
N MET A 782 -59.20 -19.87 25.27
CA MET A 782 -59.79 -20.95 24.48
C MET A 782 -61.23 -20.61 24.09
N LYS A 783 -62.04 -20.22 25.07
CA LYS A 783 -63.43 -19.82 24.83
C LYS A 783 -63.55 -18.64 23.85
N PHE A 784 -62.69 -17.62 23.95
CA PHE A 784 -62.70 -16.49 23.01
C PHE A 784 -62.28 -16.91 21.60
N PHE A 785 -61.29 -17.80 21.48
CA PHE A 785 -60.88 -18.34 20.18
C PHE A 785 -62.00 -19.19 19.55
N ASP A 786 -62.76 -19.93 20.35
CA ASP A 786 -63.93 -20.70 19.90
C ASP A 786 -65.12 -19.77 19.51
N GLU A 787 -65.44 -18.77 20.33
CA GLU A 787 -66.55 -17.83 20.07
C GLU A 787 -66.27 -16.88 18.90
N CYS A 788 -65.00 -16.54 18.63
CA CYS A 788 -64.59 -15.68 17.50
C CYS A 788 -64.09 -16.45 16.26
N GLY A 789 -64.04 -17.78 16.30
CA GLY A 789 -63.58 -18.61 15.17
C GLY A 789 -62.08 -18.49 14.85
N LEU A 790 -61.27 -18.11 15.84
CA LEU A 790 -59.82 -17.96 15.72
C LEU A 790 -59.09 -19.31 15.85
N GLY A 791 -57.85 -19.36 15.38
CA GLY A 791 -57.01 -20.56 15.40
C GLY A 791 -55.53 -20.31 15.66
N SER A 792 -54.71 -21.33 15.42
CA SER A 792 -53.25 -21.38 15.64
C SER A 792 -52.50 -20.13 15.17
N TYR A 793 -52.88 -19.62 14.00
CA TYR A 793 -52.25 -18.46 13.36
C TYR A 793 -52.48 -17.17 14.15
N ASP A 794 -53.63 -17.03 14.80
CA ASP A 794 -54.02 -15.81 15.51
C ASP A 794 -53.23 -15.61 16.81
N ILE A 795 -52.69 -16.69 17.40
CA ILE A 795 -51.73 -16.61 18.53
C ILE A 795 -50.53 -15.74 18.13
N HIS A 796 -49.94 -16.04 16.97
CA HIS A 796 -48.80 -15.30 16.42
C HIS A 796 -49.22 -13.91 15.94
N LYS A 797 -50.38 -13.78 15.28
CA LYS A 797 -50.93 -12.49 14.80
C LYS A 797 -51.13 -11.50 15.94
N TYR A 798 -51.64 -11.97 17.09
CA TYR A 798 -51.86 -11.15 18.28
C TYR A 798 -50.65 -11.10 19.24
N GLU A 799 -49.52 -11.74 18.89
CA GLU A 799 -48.27 -11.77 19.66
C GLU A 799 -48.48 -12.31 21.10
N LEU A 800 -49.37 -13.29 21.25
CA LEU A 800 -49.73 -13.87 22.55
C LEU A 800 -48.68 -14.88 23.00
N ILE A 801 -48.14 -14.67 24.20
CA ILE A 801 -47.21 -15.57 24.90
C ILE A 801 -47.64 -15.68 26.36
N ALA A 802 -47.34 -16.79 27.05
CA ALA A 802 -47.84 -17.00 28.41
C ALA A 802 -47.47 -15.85 29.38
N ASP A 803 -46.30 -15.24 29.16
CA ASP A 803 -45.77 -14.14 29.97
C ASP A 803 -46.54 -12.81 29.77
N ASN A 804 -47.21 -12.62 28.62
CA ASN A 804 -48.04 -11.44 28.33
C ASN A 804 -49.55 -11.72 28.34
N LEU A 805 -49.96 -12.99 28.41
CA LEU A 805 -51.37 -13.39 28.33
C LEU A 805 -52.26 -12.71 29.40
N PRO A 806 -51.82 -12.46 30.66
CA PRO A 806 -52.61 -11.74 31.67
C PRO A 806 -53.01 -10.30 31.28
N ASP A 807 -52.24 -9.65 30.39
CA ASP A 807 -52.61 -8.32 29.86
C ASP A 807 -53.78 -8.41 28.86
N TYR A 808 -53.96 -9.56 28.22
CA TYR A 808 -54.91 -9.80 27.14
C TYR A 808 -56.14 -10.61 27.60
N PHE A 809 -55.99 -11.48 28.60
CA PHE A 809 -57.04 -12.32 29.17
C PHE A 809 -56.95 -12.38 30.69
N ASN A 810 -58.09 -12.46 31.35
CA ASN A 810 -58.19 -12.78 32.78
C ASN A 810 -59.37 -13.73 33.03
N ALA A 811 -59.58 -14.14 34.28
CA ALA A 811 -60.65 -15.07 34.67
C ALA A 811 -62.09 -14.59 34.35
N SER A 812 -62.28 -13.34 33.93
CA SER A 812 -63.58 -12.80 33.48
C SER A 812 -63.76 -12.78 31.96
N GLY A 813 -62.72 -13.04 31.17
CA GLY A 813 -62.74 -12.92 29.70
C GLY A 813 -61.53 -12.18 29.11
N PRO A 814 -61.58 -11.82 27.81
CA PRO A 814 -60.60 -10.92 27.19
C PRO A 814 -60.63 -9.54 27.84
N THR A 815 -59.46 -8.92 28.01
CA THR A 815 -59.32 -7.53 28.49
C THR A 815 -59.64 -6.54 27.38
N SER A 816 -59.81 -5.26 27.73
CA SER A 816 -59.90 -4.17 26.76
C SER A 816 -58.69 -4.10 25.80
N LYS A 817 -57.51 -4.61 26.20
CA LYS A 817 -56.31 -4.67 25.35
C LYS A 817 -56.51 -5.69 24.21
N MET A 818 -57.03 -6.88 24.53
CA MET A 818 -57.34 -7.91 23.54
C MET A 818 -58.55 -7.55 22.69
N ILE A 819 -59.62 -7.06 23.33
CA ILE A 819 -60.82 -6.60 22.62
C ILE A 819 -60.42 -5.56 21.58
N ASN A 820 -59.63 -4.53 21.95
CA ASN A 820 -59.18 -3.54 20.98
C ASN A 820 -58.31 -4.15 19.86
N LYS A 821 -57.33 -5.02 20.18
CA LYS A 821 -56.43 -5.62 19.18
C LYS A 821 -57.21 -6.49 18.17
N ALA A 822 -58.19 -7.26 18.64
CA ALA A 822 -59.08 -8.05 17.79
C ALA A 822 -60.12 -7.21 17.03
N PHE A 823 -60.67 -6.14 17.63
CA PHE A 823 -61.71 -5.33 17.00
C PHE A 823 -61.18 -4.56 15.79
N PHE A 824 -59.97 -4.01 15.87
CA PHE A 824 -59.34 -3.35 14.72
C PHE A 824 -59.07 -4.33 13.56
N ASP A 825 -58.61 -5.54 13.87
CA ASP A 825 -58.40 -6.64 12.91
C ASP A 825 -59.70 -7.17 12.27
N ILE A 826 -60.86 -6.89 12.86
CA ILE A 826 -62.19 -7.26 12.35
C ILE A 826 -62.80 -6.11 11.51
N THR A 827 -62.19 -4.92 11.49
CA THR A 827 -62.70 -3.72 10.80
C THR A 827 -62.02 -3.40 9.46
N ASP A 828 -61.33 -4.35 8.83
CA ASP A 828 -60.90 -4.23 7.43
C ASP A 828 -62.12 -4.29 6.48
N PHE A 829 -62.61 -3.13 6.02
CA PHE A 829 -63.71 -3.00 5.04
C PHE A 829 -63.66 -1.68 4.25
#